data_AF-A0A1Y5I5A0-F1
#
_entry.id   AF-A0A1Y5I5A0-F1
#
_cell.length_a   1.000
_cell.length_b   1.000
_cell.length_c   1.000
_cell.angle_alpha   90.00
_cell.angle_beta   90.00
_cell.angle_gamma   90.00
#
_symmetry.space_group_name_H-M   'P 1'
#
loop_
_entity.id
_entity.type
_entity.pdbx_description
1 polymer ?
#
loop_
_entity_poly.entity_id
_entity_poly.type
_entity_poly.pdbx_seq_one_letter_code
_entity_poly.pdbx_strand_id
1 'polypeptide(L)'
;MASSVLAVNTALVPMGTADAQEDSRYGGTIRSVIVEGNQRIEARTVQSYLLVEPGDSFDPDRIDLSLKTLFATNLFADVSIDRVDDNLVVRVVENPIINRVVFEGNSALDDDKLKEDIQAAPRGIFTAARVQSDVQRILELYRQSGRFAAKVEPQYKPLEQNRVDLIFEITEGPVTGVRSINFLGNQAYSDSRLRSEIVTRQSRLWRFFSSNDNYDPGRLEYDRDLLRQFYQNNGYYDFRVTSAVAELTPDQKDFYITMTVDEGRQYYFGEVKVETALEKLNAEALKRAVPIQSDTLFRGDSIEDTIDSLTYAAGIAGYAFVDVRPQLDVNPETGLIDVTFAVDEGPRVYIDRINIVGNTQTLDRVIRRELRISEGDAFNRILLDRSKNRVRALGYFKNVEVVETPSEDPDRTIVDIKVEEQPTGELSFAAGFSSVDAYLLDVSASQRNLRGRGQSVVARVSASSRQQILDFRFTEPRLFDRNLSGGIDAYATRQDYEDYSGFTSDTIGAGVRLGFPLTERMQLGLSYRLQTDEVNVLDRNYIIDEEGFFVTDRVQITGADTPEDLTDDTYRLVEPGDAGAGQRVVDQCSRDYVLRDPICRAERSDLSSILGYNFYWDRTNDPIRPSRGFDFRFSQDLAGIGGDVKYLRTESTATMYRGIWRDIIASLRVSGGYVFPLEDGQGVRINNRFFRGGSTFRGFDVAGIGPREIVRVVDPETGEVVQTRRLNSQGGNVYYQSTFELSLPSFLPEEYGIKSALFAEAGALGSLRGPDVGPTIYFTDQSTGLPAVRLTKTAASMRASAGLSVFWDSPFGPIRFDFSQILKREDYDRTETFRMSRLKNFIFAMVASLAAIALVAPASFAQGTMVITIDEAKILRDSKAGKDIQAKLQSIESQINTELTPTKTSLEAEGKALNTELQGKTREQIAGDAAMVARLNAYDKKAGDFGKARQKAASEFQLTERQALIDFNKALEPVLLQVVSEKNAQIVLSKSALIYGVDSVDVSALVISKLDATTPTLSTSVPVDVRFFAPLGSLSLGELAKQTGSGLFGDEDLELTGISSAANGRRGDLGFLDGDGKSAIEINPDISALVVNDANVARIPDGIPYIISKFPRHVHGTAAVKLFRPRHLDWHGESAISPDATVDESVRIAPGAAIAPGAVIGAGTFIGANAVIGPGVQIGRNCVIGPAATVFCALIGDHVRLLSGARIGEAGFGVMPGPAGRRMLPIMAASSCRITLP
;
A
#
# COMPACT_ATOMS: atom_id res chain seq x y z
N MET A 1 23.11 39.73 -32.96
CA MET A 1 23.06 41.18 -33.25
C MET A 1 24.45 41.66 -33.65
N ALA A 2 24.54 42.19 -34.87
CA ALA A 2 25.42 43.25 -35.40
C ALA A 2 26.92 43.38 -35.00
N SER A 3 27.77 43.17 -36.03
CA SER A 3 28.74 44.14 -36.61
C SER A 3 30.11 44.45 -35.96
N SER A 4 31.20 44.13 -36.68
CA SER A 4 32.31 45.04 -37.13
C SER A 4 33.49 44.19 -37.69
N VAL A 5 33.65 43.98 -39.01
CA VAL A 5 34.33 44.78 -40.07
C VAL A 5 35.84 44.97 -39.87
N LEU A 6 36.65 44.46 -40.82
CA LEU A 6 37.81 45.06 -41.53
C LEU A 6 38.69 43.92 -42.11
N ALA A 7 39.26 43.94 -43.31
CA ALA A 7 39.03 44.61 -44.59
C ALA A 7 39.80 43.74 -45.60
N VAL A 8 39.16 43.35 -46.70
CA VAL A 8 39.81 42.68 -47.84
C VAL A 8 40.32 43.78 -48.76
N ASN A 9 41.58 43.71 -49.18
CA ASN A 9 42.04 44.43 -50.36
C ASN A 9 42.74 43.46 -51.31
N THR A 10 42.06 43.21 -52.43
CA THR A 10 42.52 42.48 -53.60
C THR A 10 43.38 43.38 -54.50
N ALA A 11 44.45 42.83 -55.07
CA ALA A 11 44.98 43.24 -56.36
C ALA A 11 45.57 42.02 -57.11
N LEU A 12 45.06 41.76 -58.32
CA LEU A 12 45.63 40.84 -59.32
C LEU A 12 46.98 41.38 -59.83
N VAL A 13 47.95 40.54 -60.26
CA VAL A 13 48.29 40.08 -61.64
C VAL A 13 49.75 39.53 -61.54
N PRO A 14 50.37 38.73 -62.45
CA PRO A 14 49.97 37.55 -63.24
C PRO A 14 50.82 36.29 -62.91
N MET A 15 50.52 35.17 -63.58
CA MET A 15 51.39 34.00 -63.73
C MET A 15 52.81 34.42 -64.18
N GLY A 16 53.79 34.20 -63.30
CA GLY A 16 55.21 34.12 -63.63
C GLY A 16 55.67 32.68 -63.45
N THR A 17 56.26 32.12 -64.49
CA THR A 17 57.01 30.87 -64.45
C THR A 17 58.12 30.99 -63.40
N ALA A 18 57.93 30.38 -62.24
CA ALA A 18 59.01 30.23 -61.26
C ALA A 18 59.86 29.04 -61.69
N ASP A 19 61.06 29.35 -62.18
CA ASP A 19 62.18 28.42 -62.21
C ASP A 19 62.30 27.74 -60.84
N ALA A 20 62.47 26.43 -60.90
CA ALA A 20 62.88 25.61 -59.79
C ALA A 20 64.26 26.11 -59.31
N GLN A 21 64.28 26.80 -58.18
CA GLN A 21 65.49 26.92 -57.38
C GLN A 21 65.35 25.90 -56.25
N GLU A 22 65.82 24.68 -56.53
CA GLU A 22 66.05 23.63 -55.54
C GLU A 22 66.90 24.21 -54.40
N ASP A 23 66.32 24.35 -53.21
CA ASP A 23 67.07 24.63 -51.99
C ASP A 23 67.80 23.35 -51.58
N SER A 24 69.00 23.18 -52.14
CA SER A 24 69.90 22.04 -51.98
C SER A 24 70.58 21.97 -50.60
N ARG A 25 69.82 22.18 -49.51
CA ARG A 25 70.30 22.05 -48.13
C ARG A 25 69.82 20.81 -47.38
N TYR A 26 69.02 19.95 -48.00
CA TYR A 26 68.53 18.70 -47.39
C TYR A 26 69.09 17.42 -48.06
N GLY A 27 70.16 17.53 -48.85
CA GLY A 27 70.88 16.36 -49.35
C GLY A 27 71.82 15.80 -48.27
N GLY A 28 71.43 14.70 -47.64
CA GLY A 28 72.29 13.96 -46.72
C GLY A 28 71.65 12.63 -46.31
N THR A 29 72.47 11.60 -46.13
CA THR A 29 72.02 10.29 -45.69
C THR A 29 71.99 10.24 -44.17
N ILE A 30 70.93 9.70 -43.58
CA ILE A 30 70.82 9.52 -42.12
C ILE A 30 71.87 8.49 -41.70
N ARG A 31 72.89 8.90 -40.95
CA ARG A 31 73.97 8.01 -40.52
C ARG A 31 73.59 7.14 -39.33
N SER A 32 72.88 7.73 -38.36
CA SER A 32 72.31 7.01 -37.22
C SER A 32 71.14 7.76 -36.60
N VAL A 33 70.25 7.02 -35.92
CA VAL A 33 69.11 7.57 -35.18
C VAL A 33 69.35 7.41 -33.69
N ILE A 34 69.46 8.52 -32.96
CA ILE A 34 69.70 8.57 -31.52
C ILE A 34 68.39 8.93 -30.84
N VAL A 35 67.95 8.12 -29.88
CA VAL A 35 66.72 8.36 -29.11
C VAL A 35 67.11 8.84 -27.71
N GLU A 36 66.54 9.96 -27.28
CA GLU A 36 66.77 10.55 -25.96
C GLU A 36 65.45 10.76 -25.20
N GLY A 37 65.46 10.58 -23.88
CA GLY A 37 64.30 10.84 -23.01
C GLY A 37 63.35 9.65 -22.80
N ASN A 38 63.58 8.52 -23.48
CA ASN A 38 62.92 7.26 -23.21
C ASN A 38 63.39 6.67 -21.86
N GLN A 39 62.46 6.23 -21.03
CA GLN A 39 62.69 5.66 -19.70
C GLN A 39 62.27 4.19 -19.64
N ARG A 40 61.05 3.88 -20.08
CA ARG A 40 60.47 2.52 -20.06
C ARG A 40 60.42 1.90 -21.45
N ILE A 41 60.29 2.72 -22.49
CA ILE A 41 60.22 2.26 -23.87
C ILE A 41 61.65 2.10 -24.39
N GLU A 42 61.97 0.94 -24.98
CA GLU A 42 63.29 0.73 -25.57
C GLU A 42 63.50 1.63 -26.80
N ALA A 43 64.71 2.15 -26.96
CA ALA A 43 65.05 3.02 -28.09
C ALA A 43 64.75 2.36 -29.45
N ARG A 44 64.91 1.04 -29.55
CA ARG A 44 64.60 0.25 -30.75
C ARG A 44 63.11 0.26 -31.10
N THR A 45 62.23 0.29 -30.09
CA THR A 45 60.78 0.42 -30.29
C THR A 45 60.43 1.80 -30.85
N VAL A 46 61.05 2.86 -30.34
CA VAL A 46 60.87 4.22 -30.90
C VAL A 46 61.33 4.28 -32.35
N GLN A 47 62.49 3.67 -32.66
CA GLN A 47 63.01 3.58 -34.02
C GLN A 47 62.07 2.82 -34.97
N SER A 48 61.38 1.77 -34.50
CA SER A 48 60.46 0.98 -35.34
C SER A 48 59.20 1.74 -35.81
N TYR A 49 58.87 2.86 -35.15
CA TYR A 49 57.76 3.73 -35.55
C TYR A 49 58.18 4.87 -36.48
N LEU A 50 59.49 5.03 -36.71
CA LEU A 50 60.00 5.98 -37.68
C LEU A 50 59.88 5.38 -39.08
N LEU A 51 59.49 6.21 -40.04
CA LEU A 51 59.41 5.84 -41.46
C LEU A 51 60.74 6.05 -42.19
N VAL A 52 61.82 6.30 -41.44
CA VAL A 52 63.18 6.55 -41.91
C VAL A 52 64.18 5.71 -41.13
N GLU A 53 65.12 5.09 -41.83
CA GLU A 53 66.14 4.22 -41.26
C GLU A 53 67.56 4.76 -41.50
N PRO A 54 68.56 4.35 -40.70
CA PRO A 54 69.97 4.64 -41.00
C PRO A 54 70.34 4.12 -42.40
N GLY A 55 70.75 5.02 -43.29
CA GLY A 55 71.00 4.73 -44.71
C GLY A 55 69.99 5.38 -45.68
N ASP A 56 68.85 5.86 -45.18
CA ASP A 56 67.86 6.59 -45.99
C ASP A 56 68.29 8.04 -46.26
N SER A 57 67.80 8.62 -47.35
CA SER A 57 67.91 10.06 -47.63
C SER A 57 67.06 10.86 -46.65
N PHE A 58 67.59 11.99 -46.17
CA PHE A 58 66.85 12.91 -45.32
C PHE A 58 65.67 13.53 -46.06
N ASP A 59 64.47 13.01 -45.79
CA ASP A 59 63.21 13.42 -46.41
C ASP A 59 62.33 14.13 -45.35
N PRO A 60 62.12 15.45 -45.47
CA PRO A 60 61.31 16.22 -44.52
C PRO A 60 59.88 15.72 -44.38
N ASP A 61 59.26 15.22 -45.46
CA ASP A 61 57.87 14.76 -45.44
C ASP A 61 57.76 13.43 -44.68
N ARG A 62 58.75 12.53 -44.85
CA ARG A 62 58.81 11.28 -44.08
C ARG A 62 59.15 11.51 -42.62
N ILE A 63 59.91 12.54 -42.29
CA ILE A 63 60.22 12.92 -40.91
C ILE A 63 59.00 13.52 -40.21
N ASP A 64 58.26 14.42 -40.86
CA ASP A 64 57.00 14.96 -40.34
C ASP A 64 55.96 13.84 -40.15
N LEU A 65 55.86 12.92 -41.12
CA LEU A 65 55.00 11.74 -40.99
C LEU A 65 55.45 10.80 -39.87
N SER A 66 56.76 10.66 -39.64
CA SER A 66 57.31 9.90 -38.50
C SER A 66 56.99 10.56 -37.16
N LEU A 67 57.07 11.88 -37.06
CA LEU A 67 56.64 12.65 -35.88
C LEU A 67 55.15 12.45 -35.62
N LYS A 68 54.30 12.57 -36.65
CA LYS A 68 52.86 12.30 -36.55
C LYS A 68 52.57 10.85 -36.15
N THR A 69 53.33 9.89 -36.67
CA THR A 69 53.21 8.46 -36.33
C THR A 69 53.55 8.21 -34.86
N LEU A 70 54.64 8.81 -34.37
CA LEU A 70 55.04 8.73 -32.96
C LEU A 70 53.98 9.34 -32.03
N PHE A 71 53.41 10.50 -32.35
CA PHE A 71 52.29 11.06 -31.58
C PHE A 71 51.03 10.17 -31.63
N ALA A 72 50.72 9.58 -32.80
CA ALA A 72 49.56 8.70 -32.97
C ALA A 72 49.65 7.41 -32.12
N THR A 73 50.85 6.97 -31.72
CA THR A 73 51.01 5.83 -30.80
C THR A 73 50.45 6.10 -29.40
N ASN A 74 50.23 7.37 -29.02
CA ASN A 74 49.90 7.82 -27.66
C ASN A 74 50.94 7.45 -26.59
N LEU A 75 52.11 6.93 -26.95
CA LEU A 75 53.15 6.54 -26.00
C LEU A 75 53.92 7.74 -25.43
N PHE A 76 53.89 8.88 -26.12
CA PHE A 76 54.69 10.06 -25.81
C PHE A 76 53.81 11.31 -25.64
N ALA A 77 54.11 12.10 -24.60
CA ALA A 77 53.50 13.40 -24.30
C ALA A 77 54.05 14.49 -25.22
N ASP A 78 55.32 14.38 -25.59
CA ASP A 78 56.02 15.30 -26.48
C ASP A 78 57.09 14.54 -27.28
N VAL A 79 57.27 14.94 -28.54
CA VAL A 79 58.22 14.33 -29.49
C VAL A 79 58.83 15.44 -30.33
N SER A 80 60.14 15.61 -30.25
CA SER A 80 60.91 16.45 -31.17
C SER A 80 61.88 15.58 -31.97
N ILE A 81 62.01 15.90 -33.25
CA ILE A 81 62.98 15.25 -34.13
C ILE A 81 63.90 16.34 -34.66
N ASP A 82 65.12 16.35 -34.15
CA ASP A 82 66.14 17.33 -34.50
C ASP A 82 67.23 16.67 -35.34
N ARG A 83 67.80 17.41 -36.29
CA ARG A 83 68.99 16.98 -37.01
C ARG A 83 70.23 17.62 -36.38
N VAL A 84 71.17 16.79 -35.95
CA VAL A 84 72.49 17.24 -35.47
C VAL A 84 73.55 16.56 -36.33
N ASP A 85 74.22 17.33 -37.19
CA ASP A 85 75.12 16.85 -38.24
C ASP A 85 74.44 15.85 -39.21
N ASP A 86 74.91 14.59 -39.24
CA ASP A 86 74.35 13.49 -40.04
C ASP A 86 73.47 12.52 -39.21
N ASN A 87 73.17 12.86 -37.95
CA ASN A 87 72.36 12.03 -37.06
C ASN A 87 70.97 12.64 -36.83
N LEU A 88 69.98 11.75 -36.74
CA LEU A 88 68.61 12.13 -36.36
C LEU A 88 68.45 11.92 -34.85
N VAL A 89 68.25 13.00 -34.10
CA VAL A 89 68.06 12.95 -32.65
C VAL A 89 66.56 13.06 -32.36
N VAL A 90 65.97 11.97 -31.88
CA VAL A 90 64.56 11.90 -31.51
C VAL A 90 64.45 12.05 -30.01
N ARG A 91 64.01 13.22 -29.54
CA ARG A 91 63.75 13.47 -28.11
C ARG A 91 62.29 13.14 -27.83
N VAL A 92 62.05 12.27 -26.86
CA VAL A 92 60.70 11.86 -26.45
C VAL A 92 60.48 12.11 -24.96
N VAL A 93 59.29 12.55 -24.62
CA VAL A 93 58.79 12.54 -23.24
C VAL A 93 57.70 11.49 -23.18
N GLU A 94 57.90 10.40 -22.44
CA GLU A 94 56.90 9.34 -22.33
C GLU A 94 55.64 9.80 -21.58
N ASN A 95 54.46 9.40 -22.07
CA ASN A 95 53.22 9.58 -21.33
C ASN A 95 53.25 8.73 -20.05
N PRO A 96 52.80 9.27 -18.90
CA PRO A 96 52.72 8.51 -17.66
C PRO A 96 51.77 7.30 -17.77
N ILE A 97 51.99 6.29 -16.93
CA ILE A 97 51.06 5.17 -16.79
C ILE A 97 50.12 5.44 -15.61
N ILE A 98 48.83 5.15 -15.80
CA ILE A 98 47.82 5.19 -14.75
C ILE A 98 48.07 4.04 -13.79
N ASN A 99 48.39 4.34 -12.54
CA ASN A 99 48.56 3.34 -11.49
C ASN A 99 47.19 2.81 -11.02
N ARG A 100 46.26 3.73 -10.73
CA ARG A 100 44.86 3.45 -10.42
C ARG A 100 43.97 4.64 -10.81
N VAL A 101 42.69 4.34 -10.96
CA VAL A 101 41.61 5.32 -11.15
C VAL A 101 40.74 5.30 -9.89
N VAL A 102 40.49 6.46 -9.30
CA VAL A 102 39.69 6.65 -8.09
C VAL A 102 38.57 7.63 -8.41
N PHE A 103 37.37 7.38 -7.88
CA PHE A 103 36.24 8.30 -7.93
C PHE A 103 35.97 8.77 -6.50
N GLU A 104 35.78 10.06 -6.31
CA GLU A 104 35.45 10.65 -5.02
C GLU A 104 34.20 11.50 -5.14
N GLY A 105 33.26 11.38 -4.19
CA GLY A 105 32.01 12.12 -4.18
C GLY A 105 30.86 11.47 -4.98
N ASN A 106 31.07 10.29 -5.56
CA ASN A 106 30.04 9.52 -6.25
C ASN A 106 29.20 8.66 -5.30
N SER A 107 28.12 9.23 -4.74
CA SER A 107 27.17 8.52 -3.88
C SER A 107 25.96 7.94 -4.62
N ALA A 108 25.65 8.45 -5.81
CA ALA A 108 24.49 8.08 -6.61
C ALA A 108 24.80 7.06 -7.70
N LEU A 109 26.05 6.93 -8.13
CA LEU A 109 26.52 5.94 -9.10
C LEU A 109 27.72 5.19 -8.52
N ASP A 110 27.63 3.86 -8.52
CA ASP A 110 28.71 2.98 -8.04
C ASP A 110 29.94 3.07 -8.95
N ASP A 111 31.14 2.96 -8.36
CA ASP A 111 32.43 2.99 -9.06
C ASP A 111 32.48 2.04 -10.26
N ASP A 112 31.95 0.84 -10.11
CA ASP A 112 32.05 -0.20 -11.14
C ASP A 112 31.25 0.19 -12.39
N LYS A 113 30.11 0.85 -12.22
CA LYS A 113 29.32 1.40 -13.32
C LYS A 113 30.06 2.53 -14.04
N LEU A 114 30.79 3.36 -13.31
CA LEU A 114 31.62 4.42 -13.92
C LEU A 114 32.80 3.82 -14.69
N LYS A 115 33.44 2.76 -14.16
CA LYS A 115 34.57 2.07 -14.80
C LYS A 115 34.21 1.38 -16.10
N GLU A 116 32.98 0.88 -16.24
CA GLU A 116 32.53 0.19 -17.47
C GLU A 116 32.51 1.11 -18.69
N ASP A 117 32.29 2.42 -18.51
CA ASP A 117 32.08 3.35 -19.63
C ASP A 117 33.31 4.22 -19.95
N ILE A 118 34.23 4.41 -18.99
CA ILE A 118 35.46 5.20 -19.17
C ILE A 118 36.58 4.41 -19.86
N GLN A 119 37.48 5.12 -20.53
CA GLN A 119 38.64 4.56 -21.22
C GLN A 119 39.88 4.43 -20.32
N ALA A 120 40.01 5.31 -19.31
CA ALA A 120 41.09 5.25 -18.34
C ALA A 120 40.98 3.99 -17.47
N ALA A 121 42.00 3.13 -17.55
CA ALA A 121 42.09 1.91 -16.76
C ALA A 121 43.45 1.83 -16.04
N PRO A 122 43.55 1.10 -14.91
CA PRO A 122 44.82 0.77 -14.30
C PRO A 122 45.77 0.14 -15.32
N ARG A 123 47.04 0.55 -15.33
CA ARG A 123 48.08 0.19 -16.30
C ARG A 123 47.88 0.75 -17.72
N GLY A 124 46.84 1.55 -17.95
CA GLY A 124 46.62 2.30 -19.18
C GLY A 124 47.55 3.52 -19.30
N ILE A 125 47.70 4.05 -20.51
CA ILE A 125 48.50 5.25 -20.78
C ILE A 125 47.65 6.50 -20.50
N PHE A 126 48.20 7.43 -19.72
CA PHE A 126 47.57 8.71 -19.41
C PHE A 126 47.76 9.71 -20.56
N THR A 127 46.65 10.28 -21.05
CA THR A 127 46.67 11.43 -21.98
C THR A 127 45.57 12.41 -21.61
N ALA A 128 45.80 13.71 -21.81
CA ALA A 128 44.81 14.75 -21.49
C ALA A 128 43.50 14.57 -22.28
N ALA A 129 43.60 14.14 -23.54
CA ALA A 129 42.44 13.89 -24.39
C ALA A 129 41.55 12.74 -23.88
N ARG A 130 42.14 11.64 -23.40
CA ARG A 130 41.38 10.52 -22.81
C ARG A 130 40.67 10.95 -21.53
N VAL A 131 41.37 11.64 -20.64
CA VAL A 131 40.79 12.13 -19.38
C VAL A 131 39.61 13.07 -19.64
N GLN A 132 39.74 13.99 -20.60
CA GLN A 132 38.62 14.87 -20.97
C GLN A 132 37.45 14.11 -21.59
N SER A 133 37.71 13.09 -22.41
CA SER A 133 36.65 12.22 -22.92
C SER A 133 35.95 11.45 -21.79
N ASP A 134 36.69 10.99 -20.80
CA ASP A 134 36.15 10.25 -19.65
C ASP A 134 35.33 11.17 -18.75
N VAL A 135 35.77 12.42 -18.52
CA VAL A 135 34.97 13.45 -17.83
C VAL A 135 33.62 13.63 -18.51
N GLN A 136 33.57 13.71 -19.85
CA GLN A 136 32.32 13.85 -20.59
C GLN A 136 31.43 12.61 -20.48
N ARG A 137 32.01 11.40 -20.52
CA ARG A 137 31.27 10.13 -20.33
C ARG A 137 30.66 10.03 -18.93
N ILE A 138 31.44 10.35 -17.90
CA ILE A 138 30.96 10.39 -16.51
C ILE A 138 29.82 11.42 -16.36
N LEU A 139 30.00 12.63 -16.90
CA LEU A 139 28.94 13.65 -16.90
C LEU A 139 27.67 13.17 -17.62
N GLU A 140 27.81 12.44 -18.73
CA GLU A 140 26.68 11.89 -19.46
C GLU A 140 25.94 10.80 -18.66
N LEU A 141 26.67 9.91 -17.97
CA LEU A 141 26.06 8.94 -17.05
C LEU A 141 25.26 9.62 -15.93
N TYR A 142 25.80 10.71 -15.37
CA TYR A 142 25.08 11.51 -14.38
C TYR A 142 23.85 12.19 -14.96
N ARG A 143 23.92 12.74 -16.18
CA ARG A 143 22.76 13.32 -16.88
C ARG A 143 21.67 12.28 -17.14
N GLN A 144 22.03 11.08 -17.59
CA GLN A 144 21.09 9.97 -17.76
C GLN A 144 20.44 9.53 -16.44
N SER A 145 21.15 9.66 -15.31
CA SER A 145 20.56 9.44 -13.98
C SER A 145 19.61 10.57 -13.53
N GLY A 146 19.50 11.64 -14.32
CA GLY A 146 18.69 12.83 -14.02
C GLY A 146 19.43 13.90 -13.23
N ARG A 147 20.77 13.90 -13.19
CA ARG A 147 21.59 14.86 -12.42
C ARG A 147 22.37 15.80 -13.35
N PHE A 148 21.70 16.84 -13.82
CA PHE A 148 22.29 17.77 -14.80
C PHE A 148 23.22 18.80 -14.19
N ALA A 149 23.10 19.04 -12.88
CA ALA A 149 24.00 19.92 -12.12
C ALA A 149 25.31 19.23 -11.68
N ALA A 150 25.56 18.00 -12.15
CA ALA A 150 26.77 17.26 -11.82
C ALA A 150 28.02 17.94 -12.38
N LYS A 151 29.10 17.96 -11.60
CA LYS A 151 30.41 18.47 -12.00
C LYS A 151 31.47 17.40 -11.71
N VAL A 152 32.40 17.24 -12.63
CA VAL A 152 33.49 16.25 -12.55
C VAL A 152 34.79 16.97 -12.81
N GLU A 153 35.69 16.96 -11.83
CA GLU A 153 37.00 17.60 -11.90
C GLU A 153 38.10 16.52 -11.82
N PRO A 154 38.92 16.35 -12.89
CA PRO A 154 40.01 15.39 -12.86
C PRO A 154 41.23 15.96 -12.13
N GLN A 155 41.65 15.29 -11.07
CA GLN A 155 42.90 15.51 -10.36
C GLN A 155 43.89 14.39 -10.73
N TYR A 156 45.15 14.73 -10.98
CA TYR A 156 46.20 13.72 -11.16
C TYR A 156 47.33 13.97 -10.16
N LYS A 157 47.75 12.89 -9.50
CA LYS A 157 48.84 12.92 -8.54
C LYS A 157 50.04 12.17 -9.13
N PRO A 158 51.14 12.87 -9.49
CA PRO A 158 52.33 12.22 -10.01
C PRO A 158 52.97 11.34 -8.93
N LEU A 159 53.49 10.20 -9.37
CA LEU A 159 54.15 9.19 -8.55
C LEU A 159 55.55 8.93 -9.11
N GLU A 160 56.37 8.24 -8.30
CA GLU A 160 57.66 7.74 -8.75
C GLU A 160 57.51 6.81 -9.97
N GLN A 161 58.56 6.77 -10.81
CA GLN A 161 58.63 5.94 -12.03
C GLN A 161 57.66 6.35 -13.15
N ASN A 162 57.43 7.66 -13.34
CA ASN A 162 56.55 8.21 -14.40
C ASN A 162 55.13 7.60 -14.37
N ARG A 163 54.54 7.49 -13.18
CA ARG A 163 53.18 7.00 -12.96
C ARG A 163 52.28 8.10 -12.41
N VAL A 164 50.98 7.96 -12.59
CA VAL A 164 49.98 8.89 -12.04
C VAL A 164 48.83 8.13 -11.39
N ASP A 165 48.36 8.63 -10.24
CA ASP A 165 47.02 8.31 -9.73
C ASP A 165 46.03 9.30 -10.35
N LEU A 166 45.00 8.81 -11.03
CA LEU A 166 43.93 9.63 -11.59
C LEU A 166 42.72 9.59 -10.65
N ILE A 167 42.30 10.76 -10.16
CA ILE A 167 41.20 10.93 -9.22
C ILE A 167 40.14 11.79 -9.92
N PHE A 168 38.93 11.30 -10.04
CA PHE A 168 37.79 12.08 -10.51
C PHE A 168 37.01 12.57 -9.28
N GLU A 169 37.13 13.86 -8.96
CA GLU A 169 36.33 14.49 -7.92
C GLU A 169 34.95 14.87 -8.50
N ILE A 170 33.90 14.28 -7.96
CA ILE A 170 32.54 14.37 -8.48
C ILE A 170 31.66 15.10 -7.47
N THR A 171 31.06 16.20 -7.92
CA THR A 171 29.96 16.85 -7.22
C THR A 171 28.66 16.52 -7.95
N GLU A 172 27.86 15.61 -7.40
CA GLU A 172 26.72 15.02 -8.13
C GLU A 172 25.54 15.98 -8.35
N GLY A 173 25.36 16.97 -7.47
CA GLY A 173 24.21 17.87 -7.50
C GLY A 173 22.85 17.17 -7.22
N PRO A 174 21.75 17.92 -7.09
CA PRO A 174 20.41 17.32 -6.92
C PRO A 174 19.91 16.65 -8.20
N VAL A 175 18.94 15.73 -8.06
CA VAL A 175 18.18 15.22 -9.21
C VAL A 175 17.32 16.36 -9.77
N THR A 176 17.42 16.58 -11.07
CA THR A 176 16.69 17.59 -11.81
C THR A 176 15.34 17.02 -12.25
N GLY A 177 14.27 17.52 -11.65
CA GLY A 177 12.90 17.06 -11.92
C GLY A 177 12.28 17.73 -13.14
N VAL A 178 11.17 17.19 -13.64
CA VAL A 178 10.35 17.81 -14.69
C VAL A 178 9.24 18.62 -14.01
N ARG A 179 9.34 19.95 -14.03
CA ARG A 179 8.35 20.81 -13.35
C ARG A 179 7.03 20.87 -14.10
N SER A 180 7.07 20.94 -15.43
CA SER A 180 5.88 20.91 -16.27
C SER A 180 6.16 20.30 -17.64
N ILE A 181 5.10 19.78 -18.25
CA ILE A 181 5.07 19.22 -19.60
C ILE A 181 3.91 19.90 -20.30
N ASN A 182 4.20 20.61 -21.38
CA ASN A 182 3.22 21.40 -22.13
C ASN A 182 3.14 20.87 -23.56
N PHE A 183 1.94 20.86 -24.12
CA PHE A 183 1.71 20.50 -25.51
C PHE A 183 1.28 21.74 -26.29
N LEU A 184 1.83 21.92 -27.48
CA LEU A 184 1.48 23.02 -28.39
C LEU A 184 1.03 22.44 -29.72
N GLY A 185 -0.12 22.90 -30.22
CA GLY A 185 -0.67 22.46 -31.50
C GLY A 185 -1.73 21.37 -31.42
N ASN A 186 -1.95 20.78 -30.23
CA ASN A 186 -3.05 19.84 -29.99
C ASN A 186 -4.40 20.56 -29.90
N GLN A 187 -5.40 20.06 -30.62
CA GLN A 187 -6.77 20.60 -30.65
C GLN A 187 -7.80 19.48 -30.39
N ALA A 188 -7.54 18.27 -30.91
CA ALA A 188 -8.40 17.12 -30.74
C ALA A 188 -8.32 16.51 -29.33
N TYR A 189 -7.13 16.55 -28.70
CA TYR A 189 -6.89 16.00 -27.36
C TYR A 189 -6.33 17.05 -26.42
N SER A 190 -6.75 16.99 -25.15
CA SER A 190 -6.23 17.88 -24.11
C SER A 190 -4.81 17.49 -23.67
N ASP A 191 -4.04 18.44 -23.17
CA ASP A 191 -2.71 18.21 -22.61
C ASP A 191 -2.72 17.13 -21.53
N SER A 192 -3.78 17.08 -20.71
CA SER A 192 -3.92 16.03 -19.69
C SER A 192 -4.03 14.65 -20.31
N ARG A 193 -4.70 14.53 -21.45
CA ARG A 193 -4.84 13.27 -22.17
C ARG A 193 -3.51 12.82 -22.79
N LEU A 194 -2.77 13.75 -23.39
CA LEU A 194 -1.47 13.45 -23.97
C LEU A 194 -0.43 13.11 -22.90
N ARG A 195 -0.48 13.81 -21.75
CA ARG A 195 0.35 13.50 -20.59
C ARG A 195 0.13 12.08 -20.07
N SER A 196 -1.09 11.55 -20.10
CA SER A 196 -1.32 10.18 -19.59
C SER A 196 -0.77 9.09 -20.51
N GLU A 197 -0.62 9.35 -21.80
CA GLU A 197 -0.10 8.40 -22.79
C GLU A 197 1.44 8.33 -22.83
N ILE A 198 2.15 9.37 -22.39
CA ILE A 198 3.63 9.35 -22.28
C ILE A 198 4.09 8.71 -20.96
N VAL A 199 5.37 8.32 -20.84
CA VAL A 199 5.98 7.77 -19.63
C VAL A 199 6.46 8.87 -18.69
N THR A 200 7.00 9.97 -19.23
CA THR A 200 7.51 11.08 -18.41
C THR A 200 6.40 11.73 -17.60
N ARG A 201 6.69 12.07 -16.34
CA ARG A 201 5.73 12.64 -15.38
C ARG A 201 6.27 13.93 -14.78
N GLN A 202 5.36 14.77 -14.30
CA GLN A 202 5.73 16.01 -13.61
C GLN A 202 6.10 15.73 -12.14
N SER A 203 7.14 16.37 -11.64
CA SER A 203 7.55 16.33 -10.24
C SER A 203 6.50 16.99 -9.35
N ARG A 204 6.07 16.27 -8.30
CA ARG A 204 5.07 16.74 -7.33
C ARG A 204 5.48 16.31 -5.93
N LEU A 205 5.11 17.09 -4.91
CA LEU A 205 5.48 16.82 -3.51
C LEU A 205 5.01 15.44 -3.00
N TRP A 206 3.94 14.87 -3.57
CA TRP A 206 3.43 13.54 -3.21
C TRP A 206 4.06 12.38 -4.02
N ARG A 207 4.90 12.67 -5.02
CA ARG A 207 5.50 11.69 -5.94
C ARG A 207 6.93 11.28 -5.58
N PHE A 208 7.37 11.55 -4.35
CA PHE A 208 8.74 11.30 -3.88
C PHE A 208 9.22 9.82 -3.90
N PHE A 209 8.33 8.86 -4.19
CA PHE A 209 8.66 7.45 -4.40
C PHE A 209 8.65 7.02 -5.88
N SER A 210 8.29 7.90 -6.81
CA SER A 210 8.29 7.64 -8.26
C SER A 210 9.58 8.16 -8.87
N SER A 211 10.25 7.38 -9.72
CA SER A 211 11.45 7.79 -10.45
C SER A 211 11.16 8.32 -11.86
N ASN A 212 9.88 8.41 -12.27
CA ASN A 212 9.51 8.78 -13.64
C ASN A 212 9.36 10.31 -13.84
N ASP A 213 9.67 11.09 -12.80
CA ASP A 213 9.58 12.54 -12.80
C ASP A 213 10.94 13.24 -12.94
N ASN A 214 12.02 12.47 -13.11
CA ASN A 214 13.31 12.99 -13.57
C ASN A 214 13.32 13.15 -15.10
N TYR A 215 14.12 14.11 -15.60
CA TYR A 215 14.32 14.27 -17.03
C TYR A 215 15.32 13.23 -17.58
N ASP A 216 14.94 12.57 -18.66
CA ASP A 216 15.74 11.58 -19.38
C ASP A 216 15.51 11.79 -20.90
N PRO A 217 16.56 12.10 -21.69
CA PRO A 217 16.44 12.30 -23.13
C PRO A 217 15.95 11.06 -23.89
N GLY A 218 16.39 9.86 -23.49
CA GLY A 218 15.97 8.61 -24.12
C GLY A 218 14.49 8.32 -23.88
N ARG A 219 14.00 8.63 -22.67
CA ARG A 219 12.57 8.56 -22.35
C ARG A 219 11.76 9.56 -23.15
N LEU A 220 12.28 10.77 -23.37
CA LEU A 220 11.59 11.79 -24.17
C LEU A 220 11.38 11.32 -25.62
N GLU A 221 12.38 10.68 -26.24
CA GLU A 221 12.22 10.13 -27.58
C GLU A 221 11.19 8.99 -27.61
N TYR A 222 11.21 8.11 -26.61
CA TYR A 222 10.19 7.08 -26.46
C TYR A 222 8.78 7.67 -26.31
N ASP A 223 8.64 8.75 -25.54
CA ASP A 223 7.37 9.46 -25.37
C ASP A 223 6.85 10.04 -26.69
N ARG A 224 7.73 10.50 -27.60
CA ARG A 224 7.33 10.96 -28.93
C ARG A 224 6.72 9.84 -29.76
N ASP A 225 7.32 8.65 -29.71
CA ASP A 225 6.79 7.48 -30.39
C ASP A 225 5.46 7.02 -29.79
N LEU A 226 5.31 7.05 -28.47
CA LEU A 226 4.02 6.76 -27.81
C LEU A 226 2.91 7.71 -28.26
N LEU A 227 3.20 9.02 -28.36
CA LEU A 227 2.24 9.98 -28.89
C LEU A 227 1.92 9.70 -30.36
N ARG A 228 2.92 9.39 -31.18
CA ARG A 228 2.72 9.03 -32.58
C ARG A 228 1.81 7.82 -32.74
N GLN A 229 2.08 6.76 -31.99
CA GLN A 229 1.25 5.56 -31.98
C GLN A 229 -0.18 5.88 -31.49
N PHE A 230 -0.31 6.67 -30.41
CA PHE A 230 -1.60 7.08 -29.89
C PHE A 230 -2.44 7.80 -30.95
N TYR A 231 -1.88 8.81 -31.63
CA TYR A 231 -2.59 9.55 -32.67
C TYR A 231 -2.88 8.71 -33.92
N GLN A 232 -1.92 7.93 -34.40
CA GLN A 232 -2.13 7.03 -35.54
C GLN A 232 -3.20 5.97 -35.27
N ASN A 233 -3.31 5.49 -34.03
CA ASN A 233 -4.37 4.55 -33.61
C ASN A 233 -5.73 5.24 -33.40
N ASN A 234 -5.81 6.56 -33.54
CA ASN A 234 -7.05 7.34 -33.53
C ASN A 234 -7.29 8.07 -34.88
N GLY A 235 -6.72 7.56 -35.97
CA GLY A 235 -6.99 8.04 -37.32
C GLY A 235 -6.03 9.09 -37.86
N TYR A 236 -5.09 9.60 -37.07
CA TYR A 236 -4.22 10.69 -37.48
C TYR A 236 -2.92 10.16 -38.10
N TYR A 237 -2.98 9.79 -39.38
CA TYR A 237 -1.84 9.22 -40.11
C TYR A 237 -0.66 10.20 -40.23
N ASP A 238 -0.95 11.46 -40.55
CA ASP A 238 0.03 12.54 -40.74
C ASP A 238 0.61 13.09 -39.42
N PHE A 239 0.20 12.53 -38.27
CA PHE A 239 0.64 13.02 -36.96
C PHE A 239 2.16 12.99 -36.85
N ARG A 240 2.73 14.10 -36.37
CA ARG A 240 4.14 14.20 -36.05
C ARG A 240 4.40 15.11 -34.88
N VAL A 241 5.42 14.76 -34.09
CA VAL A 241 5.98 15.66 -33.07
C VAL A 241 7.06 16.52 -33.74
N THR A 242 6.68 17.74 -34.12
CA THR A 242 7.55 18.71 -34.81
C THR A 242 8.77 19.07 -33.97
N SER A 243 8.60 19.24 -32.65
CA SER A 243 9.72 19.46 -31.73
C SER A 243 9.36 18.99 -30.31
N ALA A 244 10.36 18.51 -29.57
CA ALA A 244 10.26 18.21 -28.15
C ALA A 244 11.46 18.86 -27.46
N VAL A 245 11.26 20.05 -26.90
CA VAL A 245 12.32 20.86 -26.29
C VAL A 245 12.23 20.74 -24.78
N ALA A 246 13.34 20.41 -24.14
CA ALA A 246 13.49 20.43 -22.69
C ALA A 246 14.39 21.60 -22.28
N GLU A 247 13.83 22.58 -21.58
CA GLU A 247 14.56 23.75 -21.11
C GLU A 247 14.93 23.58 -19.63
N LEU A 248 16.22 23.65 -19.33
CA LEU A 248 16.73 23.64 -17.96
C LEU A 248 16.56 25.04 -17.33
N THR A 249 16.05 25.10 -16.10
CA THR A 249 15.95 26.36 -15.38
C THR A 249 17.34 26.97 -15.11
N PRO A 250 17.48 28.31 -15.00
CA PRO A 250 18.77 28.94 -14.74
C PRO A 250 19.47 28.46 -13.46
N ASP A 251 18.70 27.99 -12.47
CA ASP A 251 19.22 27.40 -11.24
C ASP A 251 19.57 25.90 -11.36
N GLN A 252 19.41 25.31 -12.54
CA GLN A 252 19.70 23.92 -12.90
C GLN A 252 18.91 22.87 -12.08
N LYS A 253 17.77 23.27 -11.51
CA LYS A 253 16.97 22.42 -10.61
C LYS A 253 15.81 21.70 -11.31
N ASP A 254 15.25 22.28 -12.35
CA ASP A 254 14.05 21.74 -12.99
C ASP A 254 14.10 21.86 -14.53
N PHE A 255 13.39 20.97 -15.21
CA PHE A 255 13.11 21.04 -16.64
C PHE A 255 11.67 21.47 -16.94
N TYR A 256 11.54 22.29 -17.99
CA TYR A 256 10.28 22.56 -18.67
C TYR A 256 10.30 21.83 -20.02
N ILE A 257 9.40 20.86 -20.20
CA ILE A 257 9.27 20.13 -21.46
C ILE A 257 8.13 20.73 -22.26
N THR A 258 8.41 21.13 -23.50
CA THR A 258 7.41 21.62 -24.45
C THR A 258 7.45 20.77 -25.70
N MET A 259 6.36 20.07 -25.97
CA MET A 259 6.18 19.25 -27.17
C MET A 259 5.26 19.97 -28.15
N THR A 260 5.79 20.33 -29.31
CA THR A 260 4.99 20.89 -30.40
C THR A 260 4.55 19.75 -31.31
N VAL A 261 3.24 19.55 -31.43
CA VAL A 261 2.62 18.50 -32.23
C VAL A 261 1.88 19.10 -33.42
N ASP A 262 1.92 18.39 -34.54
CA ASP A 262 1.09 18.62 -35.71
C ASP A 262 0.14 17.43 -35.81
N GLU A 263 -1.14 17.65 -35.47
CA GLU A 263 -2.11 16.57 -35.37
C GLU A 263 -2.41 15.93 -36.72
N GLY A 264 -2.35 16.69 -37.81
CA GLY A 264 -2.81 16.24 -39.11
C GLY A 264 -4.33 16.04 -39.17
N ARG A 265 -4.81 15.44 -40.25
CA ARG A 265 -6.24 15.11 -40.45
C ARG A 265 -6.52 13.68 -40.02
N GLN A 266 -7.79 13.41 -39.70
CA GLN A 266 -8.25 12.03 -39.50
C GLN A 266 -8.50 11.36 -40.85
N TYR A 267 -8.01 10.15 -40.98
CA TYR A 267 -8.19 9.28 -42.12
C TYR A 267 -9.02 8.05 -41.75
N TYR A 268 -9.70 7.50 -42.74
CA TYR A 268 -10.42 6.24 -42.66
C TYR A 268 -9.78 5.24 -43.62
N PHE A 269 -9.90 3.95 -43.33
CA PHE A 269 -9.51 2.91 -44.28
C PHE A 269 -10.44 2.96 -45.49
N GLY A 270 -9.86 3.13 -46.68
CA GLY A 270 -10.58 3.03 -47.94
C GLY A 270 -10.64 1.57 -48.41
N GLU A 271 -10.15 1.32 -49.61
CA GLU A 271 -10.06 -0.01 -50.19
C GLU A 271 -8.89 -0.81 -49.59
N VAL A 272 -9.20 -2.00 -49.05
CA VAL A 272 -8.19 -2.93 -48.54
C VAL A 272 -8.07 -4.13 -49.47
N LYS A 273 -6.89 -4.29 -50.06
CA LYS A 273 -6.54 -5.35 -51.01
C LYS A 273 -5.45 -6.26 -50.44
N VAL A 274 -5.53 -7.53 -50.79
CA VAL A 274 -4.44 -8.50 -50.59
C VAL A 274 -4.07 -9.05 -51.95
N GLU A 275 -2.82 -8.86 -52.35
CA GLU A 275 -2.27 -9.41 -53.59
C GLU A 275 -1.26 -10.49 -53.22
N THR A 276 -1.27 -11.61 -53.94
CA THR A 276 -0.36 -12.73 -53.68
C THR A 276 0.24 -13.22 -54.99
N ALA A 277 1.56 -13.32 -55.05
CA ALA A 277 2.27 -13.94 -56.17
C ALA A 277 2.32 -15.49 -56.04
N LEU A 278 1.86 -16.04 -54.92
CA LEU A 278 1.96 -17.45 -54.56
C LEU A 278 0.79 -18.29 -55.13
N GLU A 279 1.08 -19.25 -56.00
CA GLU A 279 0.07 -20.02 -56.75
C GLU A 279 -0.94 -20.81 -55.89
N LYS A 280 -0.59 -21.26 -54.69
CA LYS A 280 -1.50 -22.03 -53.81
C LYS A 280 -2.23 -21.16 -52.79
N LEU A 281 -2.00 -19.85 -52.76
CA LEU A 281 -2.69 -18.93 -51.87
C LEU A 281 -3.78 -18.19 -52.63
N ASN A 282 -4.99 -18.21 -52.06
CA ASN A 282 -6.12 -17.50 -52.62
C ASN A 282 -6.25 -16.13 -51.94
N ALA A 283 -6.14 -15.06 -52.74
CA ALA A 283 -6.26 -13.67 -52.27
C ALA A 283 -7.56 -13.40 -51.49
N GLU A 284 -8.71 -13.93 -51.94
CA GLU A 284 -10.00 -13.79 -51.26
C GLU A 284 -10.06 -14.59 -49.94
N ALA A 285 -9.33 -15.70 -49.84
CA ALA A 285 -9.21 -16.43 -48.58
C ALA A 285 -8.35 -15.67 -47.56
N LEU A 286 -7.24 -15.07 -48.00
CA LEU A 286 -6.39 -14.21 -47.17
C LEU A 286 -7.09 -12.91 -46.76
N LYS A 287 -7.90 -12.32 -47.65
CA LYS A 287 -8.71 -11.14 -47.35
C LYS A 287 -9.67 -11.36 -46.17
N ARG A 288 -10.17 -12.58 -45.97
CA ARG A 288 -11.00 -12.93 -44.81
C ARG A 288 -10.22 -12.98 -43.48
N ALA A 289 -8.90 -13.11 -43.53
CA ALA A 289 -8.04 -13.05 -42.36
C ALA A 289 -7.62 -11.61 -42.00
N VAL A 290 -7.91 -10.63 -42.86
CA VAL A 290 -7.63 -9.22 -42.61
C VAL A 290 -8.66 -8.67 -41.60
N PRO A 291 -8.24 -8.21 -40.40
CA PRO A 291 -9.15 -7.65 -39.40
C PRO A 291 -9.66 -6.24 -39.74
N ILE A 292 -9.04 -5.57 -40.72
CA ILE A 292 -9.38 -4.22 -41.15
C ILE A 292 -10.68 -4.25 -41.97
N GLN A 293 -11.61 -3.33 -41.64
CA GLN A 293 -12.83 -3.09 -42.40
C GLN A 293 -12.73 -1.75 -43.12
N SER A 294 -13.14 -1.71 -44.38
CA SER A 294 -13.32 -0.46 -45.12
C SER A 294 -14.31 0.47 -44.40
N ASP A 295 -14.11 1.77 -44.55
CA ASP A 295 -14.88 2.86 -43.91
C ASP A 295 -14.78 2.90 -42.37
N THR A 296 -13.79 2.20 -41.79
CA THR A 296 -13.46 2.35 -40.36
C THR A 296 -12.31 3.33 -40.15
N LEU A 297 -12.24 3.94 -38.97
CA LEU A 297 -11.18 4.90 -38.62
C LEU A 297 -9.81 4.23 -38.82
N PHE A 298 -8.86 4.93 -39.46
CA PHE A 298 -7.51 4.42 -39.64
C PHE A 298 -6.87 4.11 -38.28
N ARG A 299 -6.19 2.97 -38.20
CA ARG A 299 -5.40 2.60 -37.03
C ARG A 299 -4.07 1.99 -37.45
N GLY A 300 -2.97 2.61 -37.02
CA GLY A 300 -1.63 2.11 -37.34
C GLY A 300 -1.37 0.69 -36.85
N ASP A 301 -1.82 0.36 -35.64
CA ASP A 301 -1.67 -0.98 -35.05
C ASP A 301 -2.33 -2.08 -35.89
N SER A 302 -3.47 -1.79 -36.51
CA SER A 302 -4.18 -2.76 -37.34
C SER A 302 -3.44 -3.16 -38.63
N ILE A 303 -2.51 -2.33 -39.13
CA ILE A 303 -1.65 -2.67 -40.28
C ILE A 303 -0.69 -3.80 -39.89
N GLU A 304 0.02 -3.63 -38.77
CA GLU A 304 0.93 -4.64 -38.22
C GLU A 304 0.18 -5.92 -37.84
N ASP A 305 -0.97 -5.80 -37.16
CA ASP A 305 -1.83 -6.94 -36.83
C ASP A 305 -2.27 -7.69 -38.10
N THR A 306 -2.47 -6.98 -39.21
CA THR A 306 -2.82 -7.58 -40.50
C THR A 306 -1.63 -8.27 -41.15
N ILE A 307 -0.43 -7.67 -41.13
CA ILE A 307 0.81 -8.30 -41.59
C ILE A 307 1.02 -9.62 -40.85
N ASP A 308 0.89 -9.61 -39.53
CA ASP A 308 0.99 -10.80 -38.69
C ASP A 308 -0.11 -11.83 -39.02
N SER A 309 -1.36 -11.38 -39.18
CA SER A 309 -2.50 -12.25 -39.52
C SER A 309 -2.36 -12.88 -40.90
N LEU A 310 -1.85 -12.15 -41.89
CA LEU A 310 -1.59 -12.64 -43.24
C LEU A 310 -0.40 -13.59 -43.28
N THR A 311 0.69 -13.24 -42.59
CA THR A 311 1.85 -14.13 -42.41
C THR A 311 1.42 -15.43 -41.73
N TYR A 312 0.55 -15.35 -40.73
CA TYR A 312 -0.04 -16.51 -40.04
C TYR A 312 -0.97 -17.34 -40.92
N ALA A 313 -1.88 -16.70 -41.64
CA ALA A 313 -2.81 -17.39 -42.55
C ALA A 313 -2.05 -18.12 -43.68
N ALA A 314 -1.00 -17.49 -44.21
CA ALA A 314 -0.12 -18.10 -45.20
C ALA A 314 0.70 -19.27 -44.60
N GLY A 315 1.15 -19.13 -43.35
CA GLY A 315 1.75 -20.20 -42.55
C GLY A 315 0.85 -21.44 -42.40
N ILE A 316 -0.44 -21.26 -42.08
CA ILE A 316 -1.42 -22.36 -42.00
C ILE A 316 -1.57 -23.06 -43.37
N ALA A 317 -1.55 -22.29 -44.45
CA ALA A 317 -1.64 -22.82 -45.81
C ALA A 317 -0.35 -23.55 -46.27
N GLY A 318 0.67 -23.65 -45.40
CA GLY A 318 1.90 -24.40 -45.65
C GLY A 318 3.06 -23.56 -46.17
N TYR A 319 2.92 -22.23 -46.22
CA TYR A 319 4.00 -21.32 -46.61
C TYR A 319 4.73 -20.82 -45.37
N ALA A 320 5.89 -21.42 -45.08
CA ALA A 320 6.69 -21.04 -43.93
C ALA A 320 7.49 -19.73 -44.15
N PHE A 321 7.62 -19.29 -45.41
CA PHE A 321 8.42 -18.14 -45.85
C PHE A 321 7.55 -17.20 -46.68
N VAL A 322 7.09 -16.12 -46.05
CA VAL A 322 6.22 -15.15 -46.69
C VAL A 322 6.67 -13.77 -46.27
N ASP A 323 6.88 -12.89 -47.24
CA ASP A 323 7.17 -11.48 -47.02
C ASP A 323 5.88 -10.70 -47.34
N VAL A 324 5.33 -10.00 -46.35
CA VAL A 324 4.10 -9.21 -46.51
C VAL A 324 4.45 -7.74 -46.44
N ARG A 325 4.34 -7.04 -47.56
CA ARG A 325 4.68 -5.62 -47.67
C ARG A 325 3.41 -4.78 -47.77
N PRO A 326 3.11 -3.91 -46.79
CA PRO A 326 2.00 -2.98 -46.90
C PRO A 326 2.38 -1.83 -47.85
N GLN A 327 1.52 -1.57 -48.82
CA GLN A 327 1.58 -0.39 -49.67
C GLN A 327 0.41 0.51 -49.29
N LEU A 328 0.71 1.70 -48.78
CA LEU A 328 -0.27 2.68 -48.33
C LEU A 328 -0.40 3.75 -49.43
N ASP A 329 -1.58 3.88 -50.01
CA ASP A 329 -1.93 4.99 -50.90
C ASP A 329 -2.87 5.94 -50.16
N VAL A 330 -2.37 7.15 -49.87
CA VAL A 330 -3.04 8.12 -49.02
C VAL A 330 -3.68 9.18 -49.91
N ASN A 331 -4.99 9.38 -49.78
CA ASN A 331 -5.72 10.41 -50.49
C ASN A 331 -6.11 11.56 -49.53
N PRO A 332 -5.40 12.70 -49.55
CA PRO A 332 -5.63 13.81 -48.61
C PRO A 332 -6.92 14.60 -48.86
N GLU A 333 -7.53 14.45 -50.05
CA GLU A 333 -8.77 15.14 -50.42
C GLU A 333 -10.01 14.41 -49.88
N THR A 334 -10.01 13.08 -49.97
CA THR A 334 -11.12 12.24 -49.48
C THR A 334 -10.95 11.82 -48.02
N GLY A 335 -9.73 11.91 -47.47
CA GLY A 335 -9.43 11.43 -46.13
C GLY A 335 -9.44 9.90 -46.03
N LEU A 336 -9.17 9.22 -47.15
CA LEU A 336 -9.11 7.75 -47.22
C LEU A 336 -7.67 7.28 -47.40
N ILE A 337 -7.36 6.14 -46.80
CA ILE A 337 -6.10 5.42 -46.97
C ILE A 337 -6.42 4.05 -47.54
N ASP A 338 -6.03 3.85 -48.79
CA ASP A 338 -6.12 2.56 -49.46
C ASP A 338 -4.88 1.74 -49.11
N VAL A 339 -5.07 0.47 -48.77
CA VAL A 339 -4.00 -0.41 -48.30
C VAL A 339 -3.94 -1.65 -49.15
N THR A 340 -2.79 -1.89 -49.79
CA THR A 340 -2.53 -3.12 -50.54
C THR A 340 -1.44 -3.92 -49.84
N PHE A 341 -1.79 -5.11 -49.36
CA PHE A 341 -0.83 -6.05 -48.78
C PHE A 341 -0.32 -6.98 -49.88
N ALA A 342 0.92 -6.78 -50.31
CA ALA A 342 1.59 -7.66 -51.27
C ALA A 342 2.26 -8.82 -50.53
N VAL A 343 1.92 -10.05 -50.91
CA VAL A 343 2.35 -11.30 -50.26
C VAL A 343 3.25 -12.10 -51.22
N ASP A 344 4.53 -12.19 -50.91
CA ASP A 344 5.57 -12.82 -51.76
C ASP A 344 6.23 -14.05 -51.11
N GLU A 345 6.80 -14.98 -51.91
CA GLU A 345 7.56 -16.13 -51.38
C GLU A 345 8.92 -15.68 -50.83
N GLY A 346 9.16 -15.97 -49.55
CA GLY A 346 10.50 -15.86 -48.99
C GLY A 346 11.40 -17.07 -49.36
N PRO A 347 12.73 -16.98 -49.19
CA PRO A 347 13.64 -18.10 -49.42
C PRO A 347 13.34 -19.26 -48.46
N ARG A 348 13.37 -20.50 -48.95
CA ARG A 348 13.10 -21.70 -48.15
C ARG A 348 14.32 -22.11 -47.34
N VAL A 349 14.23 -21.96 -46.03
CA VAL A 349 15.34 -22.21 -45.10
C VAL A 349 14.91 -23.28 -44.07
N TYR A 350 15.73 -24.29 -43.81
CA TYR A 350 15.49 -25.27 -42.76
C TYR A 350 16.36 -24.98 -41.54
N ILE A 351 15.89 -25.38 -40.36
CA ILE A 351 16.67 -25.25 -39.14
C ILE A 351 17.72 -26.36 -39.13
N ASP A 352 19.01 -26.02 -39.21
CA ASP A 352 20.09 -27.00 -39.11
C ASP A 352 20.21 -27.53 -37.68
N ARG A 353 20.40 -26.61 -36.73
CA ARG A 353 20.54 -26.89 -35.30
C ARG A 353 20.05 -25.71 -34.47
N ILE A 354 19.70 -25.97 -33.21
CA ILE A 354 19.29 -24.93 -32.26
C ILE A 354 20.26 -24.92 -31.08
N ASN A 355 21.05 -23.85 -31.00
CA ASN A 355 21.96 -23.64 -29.88
C ASN A 355 21.27 -22.79 -28.82
N ILE A 356 21.43 -23.17 -27.56
CA ILE A 356 20.99 -22.37 -26.42
C ILE A 356 22.26 -21.87 -25.73
N VAL A 357 22.42 -20.55 -25.62
CA VAL A 357 23.66 -19.92 -25.19
C VAL A 357 23.38 -18.94 -24.05
N GLY A 358 24.18 -18.97 -23.00
CA GLY A 358 24.06 -18.09 -21.83
C GLY A 358 23.28 -18.70 -20.64
N ASN A 359 22.78 -19.93 -20.79
CA ASN A 359 22.15 -20.71 -19.72
C ASN A 359 23.19 -21.38 -18.81
N THR A 360 23.85 -20.60 -17.95
CA THR A 360 24.93 -21.10 -17.08
C THR A 360 24.45 -21.97 -15.94
N GLN A 361 23.28 -21.65 -15.36
CA GLN A 361 22.67 -22.38 -14.26
C GLN A 361 21.50 -23.24 -14.74
N THR A 362 20.71 -22.72 -15.67
CA THR A 362 19.51 -23.36 -16.21
C THR A 362 19.87 -24.47 -17.18
N LEU A 363 19.32 -25.65 -16.98
CA LEU A 363 19.56 -26.78 -17.86
C LEU A 363 18.96 -26.51 -19.25
N ASP A 364 19.70 -26.86 -20.31
CA ASP A 364 19.26 -26.72 -21.70
C ASP A 364 17.84 -27.27 -21.93
N ARG A 365 17.55 -28.46 -21.39
CA ARG A 365 16.22 -29.10 -21.52
C ARG A 365 15.06 -28.24 -21.05
N VAL A 366 15.28 -27.33 -20.09
CA VAL A 366 14.24 -26.44 -19.55
C VAL A 366 13.84 -25.39 -20.59
N ILE A 367 14.80 -24.92 -21.38
CA ILE A 367 14.59 -23.97 -22.47
C ILE A 367 14.11 -24.72 -23.72
N ARG A 368 14.78 -25.83 -24.07
CA ARG A 368 14.48 -26.61 -25.27
C ARG A 368 13.04 -27.13 -25.33
N ARG A 369 12.47 -27.56 -24.19
CA ARG A 369 11.08 -28.03 -24.11
C ARG A 369 10.02 -26.94 -24.28
N GLU A 370 10.42 -25.68 -24.26
CA GLU A 370 9.53 -24.54 -24.54
C GLU A 370 9.51 -24.14 -26.02
N LEU A 371 10.45 -24.67 -26.81
CA LEU A 371 10.52 -24.44 -28.24
C LEU A 371 9.39 -25.19 -28.95
N ARG A 372 8.82 -24.53 -29.97
CA ARG A 372 7.76 -25.06 -30.85
C ARG A 372 8.29 -25.57 -32.18
N ILE A 373 9.60 -25.46 -32.37
CA ILE A 373 10.36 -25.92 -33.53
C ILE A 373 11.40 -26.91 -33.05
N SER A 374 11.77 -27.83 -33.93
CA SER A 374 12.84 -28.80 -33.75
C SER A 374 13.88 -28.64 -34.85
N GLU A 375 15.06 -29.20 -34.61
CA GLU A 375 16.11 -29.29 -35.61
C GLU A 375 15.61 -30.12 -36.80
N GLY A 376 15.81 -29.63 -38.02
CA GLY A 376 15.27 -30.19 -39.26
C GLY A 376 13.88 -29.69 -39.67
N ASP A 377 13.16 -28.95 -38.81
CA ASP A 377 11.91 -28.33 -39.21
C ASP A 377 12.15 -27.22 -40.25
N ALA A 378 11.17 -26.99 -41.12
CA ALA A 378 11.15 -25.79 -41.95
C ALA A 378 11.13 -24.56 -41.04
N PHE A 379 12.00 -23.59 -41.31
CA PHE A 379 12.07 -22.38 -40.52
C PHE A 379 10.71 -21.66 -40.59
N ASN A 380 10.14 -21.40 -39.41
CA ASN A 380 8.84 -20.74 -39.28
C ASN A 380 8.97 -19.65 -38.22
N ARG A 381 8.94 -18.40 -38.68
CA ARG A 381 9.15 -17.23 -37.82
C ARG A 381 8.12 -17.16 -36.69
N ILE A 382 6.88 -17.56 -36.95
CA ILE A 382 5.79 -17.53 -35.98
C ILE A 382 6.05 -18.53 -34.85
N LEU A 383 6.50 -19.74 -35.19
CA LEU A 383 6.85 -20.73 -34.18
C LEU A 383 8.11 -20.33 -33.40
N LEU A 384 9.07 -19.65 -34.04
CA LEU A 384 10.24 -19.05 -33.37
C LEU A 384 9.84 -17.95 -32.38
N ASP A 385 9.02 -17.01 -32.79
CA ASP A 385 8.56 -15.92 -31.92
C ASP A 385 7.66 -16.46 -30.78
N ARG A 386 6.82 -17.46 -31.06
CA ARG A 386 6.08 -18.18 -30.00
C ARG A 386 7.03 -18.91 -29.04
N SER A 387 8.10 -19.50 -29.53
CA SER A 387 9.13 -20.16 -28.72
C SER A 387 9.84 -19.14 -27.82
N LYS A 388 10.30 -18.02 -28.39
CA LYS A 388 10.89 -16.89 -27.66
C LYS A 388 9.98 -16.39 -26.55
N ASN A 389 8.71 -16.18 -26.86
CA ASN A 389 7.73 -15.71 -25.88
C ASN A 389 7.50 -16.72 -24.75
N ARG A 390 7.48 -18.03 -25.05
CA ARG A 390 7.39 -19.08 -24.03
C ARG A 390 8.63 -19.13 -23.13
N VAL A 391 9.82 -18.98 -23.71
CA VAL A 391 11.09 -18.91 -22.95
C VAL A 391 11.12 -17.66 -22.07
N ARG A 392 10.68 -16.49 -22.58
CA ARG A 392 10.53 -15.26 -21.79
C ARG A 392 9.51 -15.44 -20.66
N ALA A 393 8.40 -16.12 -20.92
CA ALA A 393 7.34 -16.38 -19.94
C ALA A 393 7.80 -17.26 -18.77
N LEU A 394 8.92 -17.98 -18.88
CA LEU A 394 9.53 -18.69 -17.74
C LEU A 394 9.97 -17.73 -16.63
N GLY A 395 10.33 -16.48 -16.99
CA GLY A 395 10.82 -15.48 -16.03
C GLY A 395 12.23 -15.74 -15.50
N TYR A 396 12.99 -16.67 -16.09
CA TYR A 396 14.36 -17.00 -15.68
C TYR A 396 15.44 -16.12 -16.32
N PHE A 397 15.06 -15.35 -17.33
CA PHE A 397 16.00 -14.59 -18.17
C PHE A 397 15.54 -13.13 -18.27
N LYS A 398 16.48 -12.20 -18.09
CA LYS A 398 16.26 -10.76 -18.28
C LYS A 398 16.10 -10.43 -19.76
N ASN A 399 16.92 -11.05 -20.60
CA ASN A 399 16.84 -10.93 -22.04
C ASN A 399 16.80 -12.32 -22.71
N VAL A 400 16.01 -12.43 -23.76
CA VAL A 400 15.94 -13.60 -24.64
C VAL A 400 15.92 -13.08 -26.07
N GLU A 401 16.96 -13.43 -26.80
CA GLU A 401 17.16 -13.05 -28.19
C GLU A 401 17.28 -14.32 -29.03
N VAL A 402 16.71 -14.26 -30.23
CA VAL A 402 16.83 -15.31 -31.23
C VAL A 402 17.66 -14.71 -32.34
N VAL A 403 18.88 -15.22 -32.49
CA VAL A 403 19.82 -14.80 -33.53
C VAL A 403 19.87 -15.90 -34.58
N GLU A 404 19.67 -15.50 -35.83
CA GLU A 404 19.73 -16.39 -36.98
C GLU A 404 21.10 -16.23 -37.62
N THR A 405 21.87 -17.32 -37.64
CA THR A 405 23.21 -17.34 -38.22
C THR A 405 23.16 -18.21 -39.48
N PRO A 406 23.50 -17.69 -40.66
CA PRO A 406 23.55 -18.49 -41.89
C PRO A 406 24.43 -19.72 -41.70
N SER A 407 23.94 -20.88 -42.14
CA SER A 407 24.76 -22.11 -42.17
C SER A 407 25.68 -22.09 -43.40
N GLU A 408 26.59 -23.07 -43.48
CA GLU A 408 27.41 -23.31 -44.67
C GLU A 408 26.54 -23.67 -45.89
N ASP A 409 25.40 -24.34 -45.64
CA ASP A 409 24.38 -24.63 -46.65
C ASP A 409 23.40 -23.44 -46.81
N PRO A 410 23.17 -22.90 -48.03
CA PRO A 410 22.33 -21.72 -48.25
C PRO A 410 20.84 -21.90 -47.92
N ASP A 411 20.37 -23.15 -47.88
CA ASP A 411 19.00 -23.53 -47.55
C ASP A 411 18.85 -23.91 -46.06
N ARG A 412 19.87 -23.62 -45.24
CA ARG A 412 19.88 -23.92 -43.81
C ARG A 412 20.30 -22.72 -42.97
N THR A 413 19.74 -22.62 -41.77
CA THR A 413 20.11 -21.61 -40.78
C THR A 413 20.31 -22.25 -39.41
N ILE A 414 21.25 -21.69 -38.66
CA ILE A 414 21.48 -22.03 -37.26
C ILE A 414 20.71 -21.01 -36.42
N VAL A 415 19.91 -21.50 -35.49
CA VAL A 415 19.14 -20.64 -34.58
C VAL A 415 19.82 -20.63 -33.22
N ASP A 416 20.39 -19.48 -32.86
CA ASP A 416 21.01 -19.25 -31.55
C ASP A 416 20.01 -18.55 -30.63
N ILE A 417 19.55 -19.27 -29.61
CA ILE A 417 18.72 -18.72 -28.53
C ILE A 417 19.66 -18.21 -27.45
N LYS A 418 19.96 -16.91 -27.52
CA LYS A 418 20.81 -16.23 -26.54
C LYS A 418 19.96 -15.77 -25.36
N VAL A 419 20.31 -16.23 -24.16
CA VAL A 419 19.63 -15.90 -22.92
C VAL A 419 20.58 -15.27 -21.92
N GLU A 420 20.09 -14.28 -21.18
CA GLU A 420 20.80 -13.67 -20.06
C GLU A 420 20.06 -14.04 -18.77
N GLU A 421 20.64 -14.94 -17.97
CA GLU A 421 20.04 -15.41 -16.72
C GLU A 421 19.90 -14.29 -15.69
N GLN A 422 18.77 -14.27 -14.98
CA GLN A 422 18.52 -13.35 -13.87
C GLN A 422 18.24 -14.12 -12.57
N PRO A 423 18.39 -13.48 -11.40
CA PRO A 423 18.01 -14.11 -10.13
C PRO A 423 16.54 -14.58 -10.14
N THR A 424 16.33 -15.87 -9.93
CA THR A 424 14.99 -16.50 -9.91
C THR A 424 14.42 -16.69 -8.49
N GLY A 425 15.24 -16.35 -7.48
CA GLY A 425 14.88 -16.38 -6.08
C GLY A 425 14.34 -15.02 -5.63
N GLU A 426 13.27 -15.03 -4.85
CA GLU A 426 12.58 -13.84 -4.37
C GLU A 426 12.28 -14.00 -2.88
N LEU A 427 12.64 -13.00 -2.08
CA LEU A 427 12.20 -12.86 -0.69
C LEU A 427 11.22 -11.68 -0.62
N SER A 428 9.97 -11.98 -0.30
CA SER A 428 8.91 -10.98 -0.15
C SER A 428 8.53 -10.83 1.32
N PHE A 429 8.49 -9.60 1.79
CA PHE A 429 7.96 -9.24 3.10
C PHE A 429 6.79 -8.28 2.89
N ALA A 430 5.61 -8.62 3.38
CA ALA A 430 4.46 -7.73 3.35
C ALA A 430 3.90 -7.53 4.76
N ALA A 431 3.52 -6.30 5.05
CA ALA A 431 2.80 -5.95 6.26
C ALA A 431 1.56 -5.14 5.87
N GLY A 432 0.43 -5.43 6.49
CA GLY A 432 -0.85 -4.83 6.17
C GLY A 432 -1.68 -4.57 7.42
N PHE A 433 -2.68 -3.73 7.25
CA PHE A 433 -3.72 -3.53 8.25
C PHE A 433 -5.10 -3.61 7.58
N SER A 434 -6.02 -4.34 8.19
CA SER A 434 -7.42 -4.34 7.82
C SER A 434 -8.29 -4.14 9.06
N SER A 435 -9.41 -3.43 8.92
CA SER A 435 -10.40 -3.34 10.00
C SER A 435 -11.01 -4.69 10.40
N VAL A 436 -10.86 -5.72 9.56
CA VAL A 436 -11.43 -7.06 9.74
C VAL A 436 -10.42 -8.07 10.30
N ASP A 437 -9.15 -7.96 9.89
CA ASP A 437 -8.06 -8.89 10.22
C ASP A 437 -6.96 -8.25 11.08
N ALA A 438 -7.19 -7.02 11.54
CA ALA A 438 -6.21 -6.17 12.22
C ALA A 438 -4.86 -6.16 11.47
N TYR A 439 -3.78 -6.55 12.12
CA TYR A 439 -2.44 -6.62 11.52
C TYR A 439 -2.29 -7.88 10.67
N LEU A 440 -1.74 -7.74 9.47
CA LEU A 440 -1.34 -8.85 8.60
C LEU A 440 0.18 -8.79 8.40
N LEU A 441 0.86 -9.88 8.68
CA LEU A 441 2.28 -10.08 8.39
C LEU A 441 2.41 -11.25 7.41
N ASP A 442 3.14 -11.06 6.32
CA ASP A 442 3.38 -12.09 5.32
C ASP A 442 4.88 -12.12 4.97
N VAL A 443 5.51 -13.26 5.17
CA VAL A 443 6.89 -13.51 4.80
C VAL A 443 6.88 -14.70 3.85
N SER A 444 7.36 -14.49 2.62
CA SER A 444 7.41 -15.56 1.64
C SER A 444 8.78 -15.60 0.96
N ALA A 445 9.31 -16.80 0.81
CA ALA A 445 10.52 -17.07 0.06
C ALA A 445 10.14 -17.98 -1.11
N SER A 446 10.45 -17.57 -2.33
CA SER A 446 10.21 -18.37 -3.53
C SER A 446 11.47 -18.55 -4.35
N GLN A 447 11.63 -19.72 -4.95
CA GLN A 447 12.70 -20.04 -5.88
C GLN A 447 12.07 -20.75 -7.08
N ARG A 448 11.98 -20.07 -8.23
CA ARG A 448 11.22 -20.56 -9.40
C ARG A 448 12.03 -21.48 -10.33
N ASN A 449 13.35 -21.54 -10.17
CA ASN A 449 14.26 -22.34 -10.99
C ASN A 449 15.29 -23.09 -10.12
N LEU A 450 14.80 -23.92 -9.19
CA LEU A 450 15.64 -24.64 -8.24
C LEU A 450 16.70 -25.48 -8.99
N ARG A 451 17.99 -25.16 -8.74
CA ARG A 451 19.15 -25.83 -9.36
C ARG A 451 19.08 -25.88 -10.90
N GLY A 452 18.43 -24.89 -11.53
CA GLY A 452 18.33 -24.81 -12.98
C GLY A 452 17.36 -25.79 -13.63
N ARG A 453 16.50 -26.48 -12.85
CA ARG A 453 15.61 -27.54 -13.36
C ARG A 453 14.21 -27.04 -13.75
N GLY A 454 13.92 -25.75 -13.58
CA GLY A 454 12.59 -25.17 -13.73
C GLY A 454 11.60 -25.56 -12.61
N GLN A 455 12.10 -26.16 -11.53
CA GLN A 455 11.30 -26.54 -10.36
C GLN A 455 11.08 -25.33 -9.46
N SER A 456 9.86 -25.18 -8.93
CA SER A 456 9.53 -24.09 -8.01
C SER A 456 9.37 -24.57 -6.57
N VAL A 457 9.98 -23.83 -5.65
CA VAL A 457 9.79 -23.98 -4.20
C VAL A 457 9.22 -22.66 -3.67
N VAL A 458 8.19 -22.75 -2.85
CA VAL A 458 7.62 -21.61 -2.13
C VAL A 458 7.49 -22.01 -0.67
N ALA A 459 8.02 -21.18 0.22
CA ALA A 459 7.79 -21.25 1.66
C ALA A 459 7.14 -19.93 2.08
N ARG A 460 6.02 -20.00 2.78
CA ARG A 460 5.25 -18.84 3.20
C ARG A 460 4.84 -18.97 4.66
N VAL A 461 5.01 -17.89 5.39
CA VAL A 461 4.50 -17.68 6.74
C VAL A 461 3.61 -16.46 6.69
N SER A 462 2.35 -16.61 7.08
CA SER A 462 1.38 -15.52 7.14
C SER A 462 0.73 -15.52 8.51
N ALA A 463 0.61 -14.37 9.14
CA ALA A 463 -0.01 -14.21 10.45
C ALA A 463 -0.92 -12.98 10.45
N SER A 464 -2.16 -13.17 10.89
CA SER A 464 -3.12 -12.12 11.21
C SER A 464 -3.77 -12.37 12.56
N SER A 465 -4.62 -11.45 13.04
CA SER A 465 -5.34 -11.66 14.31
C SER A 465 -6.26 -12.88 14.29
N ARG A 466 -6.76 -13.29 13.12
CA ARG A 466 -7.70 -14.41 12.98
C ARG A 466 -7.12 -15.65 12.31
N GLN A 467 -5.99 -15.52 11.60
CA GLN A 467 -5.46 -16.63 10.82
C GLN A 467 -3.94 -16.65 10.83
N GLN A 468 -3.38 -17.82 11.09
CA GLN A 468 -1.94 -18.09 10.94
C GLN A 468 -1.78 -19.22 9.92
N ILE A 469 -0.87 -19.05 8.97
CA ILE A 469 -0.63 -19.99 7.87
C ILE A 469 0.87 -20.23 7.75
N LEU A 470 1.26 -21.50 7.78
CA LEU A 470 2.56 -21.98 7.33
C LEU A 470 2.29 -22.83 6.08
N ASP A 471 2.87 -22.47 4.94
CA ASP A 471 2.69 -23.19 3.66
C ASP A 471 4.05 -23.46 3.03
N PHE A 472 4.31 -24.71 2.71
CA PHE A 472 5.44 -25.15 1.91
C PHE A 472 4.94 -25.83 0.65
N ARG A 473 5.48 -25.44 -0.49
CA ARG A 473 5.02 -25.89 -1.80
C ARG A 473 6.18 -26.17 -2.73
N PHE A 474 6.27 -27.40 -3.22
CA PHE A 474 7.19 -27.80 -4.30
C PHE A 474 6.41 -28.11 -5.57
N THR A 475 6.80 -27.57 -6.72
CA THR A 475 6.17 -27.84 -8.04
C THR A 475 7.21 -28.21 -9.09
N GLU A 476 6.97 -29.32 -9.80
CA GLU A 476 7.62 -29.69 -11.04
C GLU A 476 6.65 -29.40 -12.20
N PRO A 477 6.89 -28.36 -13.02
CA PRO A 477 5.97 -27.96 -14.08
C PRO A 477 5.90 -28.95 -15.25
N ARG A 478 6.92 -29.80 -15.46
CA ARG A 478 6.94 -30.81 -16.53
C ARG A 478 7.30 -32.19 -15.98
N LEU A 479 6.39 -32.74 -15.18
CA LEU A 479 6.51 -34.06 -14.58
C LEU A 479 6.67 -35.13 -15.69
N PHE A 480 7.70 -35.97 -15.56
CA PHE A 480 8.08 -36.97 -16.57
C PHE A 480 8.38 -36.37 -17.97
N ASP A 481 8.83 -35.12 -18.03
CA ASP A 481 9.07 -34.35 -19.26
C ASP A 481 7.83 -34.18 -20.15
N ARG A 482 6.63 -34.38 -19.58
CA ARG A 482 5.34 -34.16 -20.26
C ARG A 482 4.80 -32.78 -19.92
N ASN A 483 3.83 -32.31 -20.70
CA ASN A 483 3.05 -31.10 -20.37
C ASN A 483 2.04 -31.40 -19.24
N LEU A 484 2.59 -31.79 -18.09
CA LEU A 484 1.89 -32.22 -16.88
C LEU A 484 2.64 -31.61 -15.70
N SER A 485 1.98 -30.81 -14.89
CA SER A 485 2.58 -30.30 -13.65
C SER A 485 2.30 -31.25 -12.50
N GLY A 486 3.28 -31.46 -11.63
CA GLY A 486 3.15 -32.21 -10.39
C GLY A 486 3.63 -31.37 -9.22
N GLY A 487 3.07 -31.56 -8.03
CA GLY A 487 3.51 -30.83 -6.86
C GLY A 487 3.18 -31.52 -5.56
N ILE A 488 3.90 -31.12 -4.53
CA ILE A 488 3.71 -31.54 -3.14
C ILE A 488 3.50 -30.27 -2.32
N ASP A 489 2.58 -30.33 -1.37
CA ASP A 489 2.29 -29.27 -0.42
C ASP A 489 2.30 -29.82 1.00
N ALA A 490 2.75 -28.98 1.93
CA ALA A 490 2.66 -29.21 3.37
C ALA A 490 2.24 -27.89 4.00
N TYR A 491 1.19 -27.91 4.79
CA TYR A 491 0.61 -26.70 5.35
C TYR A 491 0.18 -26.93 6.80
N ALA A 492 0.28 -25.87 7.60
CA ALA A 492 -0.35 -25.77 8.90
C ALA A 492 -1.15 -24.46 8.94
N THR A 493 -2.36 -24.50 9.45
CA THR A 493 -3.23 -23.33 9.54
C THR A 493 -3.95 -23.33 10.88
N ARG A 494 -3.86 -22.19 11.59
CA ARG A 494 -4.67 -21.92 12.78
C ARG A 494 -5.69 -20.84 12.44
N GLN A 495 -6.96 -21.09 12.73
CA GLN A 495 -8.05 -20.14 12.56
C GLN A 495 -8.69 -19.84 13.91
N ASP A 496 -8.87 -18.56 14.20
CA ASP A 496 -9.50 -18.06 15.41
C ASP A 496 -10.86 -17.43 15.07
N TYR A 497 -11.91 -18.03 15.61
CA TYR A 497 -13.30 -17.60 15.49
C TYR A 497 -13.98 -17.47 16.86
N GLU A 498 -13.23 -17.35 17.96
CA GLU A 498 -13.79 -17.31 19.32
C GLU A 498 -14.83 -16.18 19.50
N ASP A 499 -14.53 -14.97 19.03
CA ASP A 499 -15.40 -13.79 19.15
C ASP A 499 -16.70 -13.82 18.31
N TYR A 500 -16.77 -14.76 17.36
CA TYR A 500 -17.85 -14.82 16.37
C TYR A 500 -18.69 -16.10 16.48
N SER A 501 -18.01 -17.23 16.61
CA SER A 501 -18.59 -18.58 16.58
C SER A 501 -18.17 -19.43 17.78
N GLY A 502 -17.24 -18.97 18.63
CA GLY A 502 -16.83 -19.66 19.85
C GLY A 502 -15.93 -20.88 19.63
N PHE A 503 -15.09 -20.89 18.60
CA PHE A 503 -14.15 -21.99 18.36
C PHE A 503 -12.82 -21.52 17.74
N THR A 504 -11.78 -22.34 17.93
CA THR A 504 -10.52 -22.30 17.17
C THR A 504 -10.36 -23.58 16.38
N SER A 505 -9.66 -23.52 15.24
CA SER A 505 -9.36 -24.69 14.41
C SER A 505 -7.89 -24.72 14.03
N ASP A 506 -7.22 -25.81 14.38
CA ASP A 506 -5.84 -26.11 14.02
C ASP A 506 -5.83 -27.24 12.98
N THR A 507 -5.33 -26.94 11.78
CA THR A 507 -5.23 -27.87 10.67
C THR A 507 -3.77 -28.08 10.32
N ILE A 508 -3.32 -29.34 10.27
CA ILE A 508 -2.01 -29.72 9.73
C ILE A 508 -2.25 -30.70 8.59
N GLY A 509 -1.74 -30.41 7.41
CA GLY A 509 -1.96 -31.23 6.23
C GLY A 509 -0.78 -31.32 5.28
N ALA A 510 -0.82 -32.35 4.47
CA ALA A 510 0.06 -32.53 3.32
C ALA A 510 -0.74 -33.03 2.12
N GLY A 511 -0.29 -32.67 0.92
CA GLY A 511 -0.99 -33.03 -0.29
C GLY A 511 -0.09 -33.22 -1.49
N VAL A 512 -0.64 -33.93 -2.47
CA VAL A 512 -0.06 -34.10 -3.79
C VAL A 512 -1.04 -33.53 -4.80
N ARG A 513 -0.52 -32.80 -5.79
CA ARG A 513 -1.30 -32.17 -6.86
C ARG A 513 -0.76 -32.50 -8.24
N LEU A 514 -1.67 -32.65 -9.19
CA LEU A 514 -1.40 -32.81 -10.61
C LEU A 514 -2.18 -31.75 -11.39
N GLY A 515 -1.54 -31.09 -12.35
CA GLY A 515 -2.17 -30.06 -13.19
C GLY A 515 -2.01 -30.37 -14.67
N PHE A 516 -3.15 -30.47 -15.35
CA PHE A 516 -3.30 -30.77 -16.77
C PHE A 516 -3.71 -29.48 -17.51
N PRO A 517 -2.82 -28.88 -18.33
CA PRO A 517 -3.20 -27.81 -19.23
C PRO A 517 -4.02 -28.39 -20.39
N LEU A 518 -5.35 -28.23 -20.36
CA LEU A 518 -6.26 -28.74 -21.39
C LEU A 518 -6.18 -27.90 -22.67
N THR A 519 -6.07 -26.58 -22.50
CA THR A 519 -5.81 -25.62 -23.58
C THR A 519 -4.94 -24.49 -23.01
N GLU A 520 -4.57 -23.49 -23.81
CA GLU A 520 -3.87 -22.28 -23.32
C GLU A 520 -4.72 -21.45 -22.33
N ARG A 521 -6.03 -21.72 -22.25
CA ARG A 521 -7.00 -20.98 -21.46
C ARG A 521 -7.78 -21.83 -20.46
N MET A 522 -7.53 -23.15 -20.41
CA MET A 522 -8.22 -24.09 -19.55
C MET A 522 -7.23 -25.01 -18.84
N GLN A 523 -7.39 -25.16 -17.54
CA GLN A 523 -6.56 -26.03 -16.71
C GLN A 523 -7.44 -26.90 -15.81
N LEU A 524 -7.11 -28.19 -15.74
CA LEU A 524 -7.70 -29.14 -14.80
C LEU A 524 -6.63 -29.51 -13.76
N GLY A 525 -6.92 -29.31 -12.48
CA GLY A 525 -6.12 -29.75 -11.36
C GLY A 525 -6.78 -30.93 -10.65
N LEU A 526 -5.99 -31.92 -10.26
CA LEU A 526 -6.38 -32.98 -9.33
C LEU A 526 -5.51 -32.85 -8.09
N SER A 527 -6.08 -33.04 -6.92
CA SER A 527 -5.36 -33.01 -5.65
C SER A 527 -5.79 -34.14 -4.73
N TYR A 528 -4.85 -34.64 -3.95
CA TYR A 528 -5.10 -35.53 -2.83
C TYR A 528 -4.48 -34.90 -1.59
N ARG A 529 -5.27 -34.67 -0.55
CA ARG A 529 -4.83 -34.05 0.72
C ARG A 529 -5.13 -34.97 1.88
N LEU A 530 -4.17 -35.11 2.77
CA LEU A 530 -4.32 -35.76 4.06
C LEU A 530 -4.10 -34.70 5.14
N GLN A 531 -5.10 -34.40 5.94
CA GLN A 531 -5.01 -33.37 6.97
C GLN A 531 -5.63 -33.82 8.29
N THR A 532 -5.06 -33.37 9.40
CA THR A 532 -5.64 -33.52 10.74
C THR A 532 -6.23 -32.19 11.15
N ASP A 533 -7.48 -32.20 11.59
CA ASP A 533 -8.22 -31.02 12.02
C ASP A 533 -8.59 -31.17 13.50
N GLU A 534 -8.00 -30.32 14.34
CA GLU A 534 -8.33 -30.17 15.76
C GLU A 534 -9.17 -28.91 15.92
N VAL A 535 -10.36 -29.03 16.51
CA VAL A 535 -11.25 -27.89 16.79
C VAL A 535 -11.44 -27.86 18.29
N ASN A 536 -11.14 -26.71 18.88
CA ASN A 536 -11.35 -26.46 20.29
C ASN A 536 -12.49 -25.47 20.43
N VAL A 537 -13.48 -25.80 21.26
CA VAL A 537 -14.62 -24.94 21.50
C VAL A 537 -14.34 -24.12 22.76
N LEU A 538 -14.75 -22.84 22.77
CA LEU A 538 -14.55 -21.98 23.93
C LEU A 538 -15.32 -22.52 25.15
N ASP A 539 -14.60 -22.90 26.21
CA ASP A 539 -15.18 -23.39 27.47
C ASP A 539 -16.19 -22.40 28.06
N ARG A 540 -17.35 -22.91 28.46
CA ARG A 540 -18.35 -22.13 29.23
C ARG A 540 -19.01 -23.01 30.27
N ASN A 541 -18.97 -22.56 31.51
CA ASN A 541 -19.63 -23.27 32.61
C ASN A 541 -21.13 -22.94 32.66
N TYR A 542 -21.95 -23.98 32.78
CA TYR A 542 -23.38 -23.92 33.02
C TYR A 542 -23.73 -24.59 34.35
N ILE A 543 -24.73 -24.05 35.04
CA ILE A 543 -25.39 -24.76 36.13
C ILE A 543 -26.51 -25.61 35.52
N ILE A 544 -26.50 -26.90 35.83
CA ILE A 544 -27.55 -27.85 35.49
C ILE A 544 -28.24 -28.38 36.74
N ASP A 545 -29.50 -28.81 36.61
CA ASP A 545 -30.22 -29.54 37.66
C ASP A 545 -29.83 -31.03 37.72
N GLU A 546 -30.43 -31.80 38.66
CA GLU A 546 -30.15 -33.24 38.81
C GLU A 546 -30.52 -34.06 37.57
N GLU A 547 -31.45 -33.57 36.74
CA GLU A 547 -31.93 -34.19 35.52
C GLU A 547 -31.08 -33.79 34.29
N GLY A 548 -30.15 -32.85 34.45
CA GLY A 548 -29.20 -32.40 33.44
C GLY A 548 -29.71 -31.27 32.53
N PHE A 549 -30.79 -30.57 32.91
CA PHE A 549 -31.32 -29.42 32.19
C PHE A 549 -30.66 -28.10 32.62
N PHE A 550 -30.60 -27.15 31.69
CA PHE A 550 -30.01 -25.84 31.89
C PHE A 550 -30.77 -25.03 32.95
N VAL A 551 -30.06 -24.56 33.98
CA VAL A 551 -30.59 -23.62 34.97
C VAL A 551 -30.15 -22.20 34.65
N THR A 552 -28.83 -21.96 34.59
CA THR A 552 -28.25 -20.64 34.29
C THR A 552 -26.80 -20.75 33.85
N ASP A 553 -26.34 -19.80 33.04
CA ASP A 553 -24.94 -19.58 32.67
C ASP A 553 -24.33 -18.37 33.39
N ARG A 554 -25.12 -17.71 34.23
CA ARG A 554 -24.70 -16.53 34.98
C ARG A 554 -25.21 -16.53 36.42
N VAL A 555 -24.43 -15.90 37.28
CA VAL A 555 -24.72 -15.73 38.71
C VAL A 555 -24.79 -14.24 39.02
N GLN A 556 -25.87 -13.83 39.65
CA GLN A 556 -26.09 -12.46 40.10
C GLN A 556 -25.11 -12.13 41.23
N ILE A 557 -24.43 -10.99 41.14
CA ILE A 557 -23.38 -10.54 42.08
C ILE A 557 -23.93 -9.47 43.03
N THR A 558 -24.77 -8.55 42.53
CA THR A 558 -25.30 -7.42 43.29
C THR A 558 -26.79 -7.26 42.99
N GLY A 559 -27.59 -7.16 44.06
CA GLY A 559 -29.05 -7.12 44.05
C GLY A 559 -29.59 -7.55 45.42
N ALA A 560 -29.49 -6.67 46.42
CA ALA A 560 -30.09 -6.90 47.72
C ALA A 560 -31.55 -6.42 47.70
N ASP A 561 -32.48 -7.34 47.94
CA ASP A 561 -33.81 -7.09 48.52
C ASP A 561 -34.86 -6.25 47.75
N THR A 562 -34.75 -6.05 46.44
CA THR A 562 -35.89 -5.52 45.62
C THR A 562 -36.35 -6.51 44.56
N PRO A 563 -37.31 -7.40 44.87
CA PRO A 563 -37.82 -8.44 43.94
C PRO A 563 -38.46 -7.93 42.64
N GLU A 564 -38.66 -6.62 42.48
CA GLU A 564 -39.42 -6.02 41.38
C GLU A 564 -38.55 -5.17 40.42
N ASP A 565 -37.28 -4.92 40.73
CA ASP A 565 -36.39 -4.10 39.87
C ASP A 565 -35.15 -4.88 39.43
N LEU A 566 -35.27 -5.56 38.29
CA LEU A 566 -34.22 -6.37 37.66
C LEU A 566 -33.18 -5.51 36.90
N THR A 567 -33.29 -4.18 36.91
CA THR A 567 -32.44 -3.29 36.09
C THR A 567 -31.09 -2.96 36.71
N ASP A 568 -30.89 -3.26 38.00
CA ASP A 568 -29.63 -3.07 38.75
C ASP A 568 -28.80 -4.36 38.90
N ASP A 569 -29.29 -5.48 38.37
CA ASP A 569 -28.64 -6.78 38.55
C ASP A 569 -27.37 -6.91 37.71
N THR A 570 -26.24 -7.09 38.37
CA THR A 570 -24.94 -7.40 37.74
C THR A 570 -24.66 -8.90 37.76
N TYR A 571 -24.30 -9.48 36.61
CA TYR A 571 -24.16 -10.93 36.44
C TYR A 571 -22.73 -11.33 36.00
N ARG A 572 -22.08 -12.25 36.72
CA ARG A 572 -20.84 -12.93 36.29
C ARG A 572 -21.11 -14.30 35.69
N LEU A 573 -20.11 -14.85 35.00
CA LEU A 573 -20.13 -16.25 34.56
C LEU A 573 -20.08 -17.21 35.75
N VAL A 574 -20.64 -18.40 35.57
CA VAL A 574 -20.69 -19.48 36.57
C VAL A 574 -19.28 -20.01 36.86
N GLU A 575 -18.97 -20.13 38.14
CA GLU A 575 -17.78 -20.78 38.67
C GLU A 575 -18.15 -22.09 39.37
N PRO A 576 -17.22 -23.06 39.53
CA PRO A 576 -17.52 -24.38 40.10
C PRO A 576 -18.20 -24.39 41.48
N GLY A 577 -18.10 -23.30 42.25
CA GLY A 577 -18.71 -23.16 43.58
C GLY A 577 -20.15 -22.65 43.60
N ASP A 578 -20.72 -22.29 42.45
CA ASP A 578 -22.03 -21.60 42.38
C ASP A 578 -23.24 -22.55 42.36
N ALA A 579 -23.02 -23.86 42.29
CA ALA A 579 -24.10 -24.82 42.28
C ALA A 579 -24.84 -24.88 43.63
N GLY A 580 -26.16 -24.70 43.59
CA GLY A 580 -27.04 -24.92 44.74
C GLY A 580 -27.28 -26.41 45.04
N ALA A 581 -28.09 -26.69 46.07
CA ALA A 581 -28.48 -28.06 46.41
C ALA A 581 -29.25 -28.72 45.26
N GLY A 582 -28.79 -29.89 44.80
CA GLY A 582 -29.35 -30.58 43.63
C GLY A 582 -28.92 -30.01 42.27
N GLN A 583 -27.92 -29.12 42.24
CA GLN A 583 -27.37 -28.57 41.01
C GLN A 583 -25.91 -28.97 40.84
N ARG A 584 -25.40 -28.90 39.61
CA ARG A 584 -23.98 -29.15 39.30
C ARG A 584 -23.50 -28.13 38.28
N VAL A 585 -22.25 -27.70 38.42
CA VAL A 585 -21.56 -26.90 37.40
C VAL A 585 -20.91 -27.85 36.41
N VAL A 586 -21.23 -27.69 35.14
CA VAL A 586 -20.67 -28.49 34.05
C VAL A 586 -20.20 -27.57 32.93
N ASP A 587 -19.15 -27.97 32.23
CA ASP A 587 -18.79 -27.32 30.97
C ASP A 587 -19.89 -27.54 29.91
N GLN A 588 -20.09 -26.58 29.02
CA GLN A 588 -21.09 -26.59 27.96
C GLN A 588 -21.01 -27.82 27.05
N CYS A 589 -19.84 -28.44 26.93
CA CYS A 589 -19.58 -29.63 26.14
C CYS A 589 -19.61 -30.93 26.95
N SER A 590 -19.85 -30.85 28.27
CA SER A 590 -20.03 -32.00 29.16
C SER A 590 -21.18 -32.90 28.71
N ARG A 591 -21.00 -34.21 28.90
CA ARG A 591 -22.04 -35.22 28.62
C ARG A 591 -23.21 -35.17 29.61
N ASP A 592 -23.00 -34.57 30.78
CA ASP A 592 -24.01 -34.42 31.82
C ASP A 592 -25.04 -33.33 31.45
N TYR A 593 -24.72 -32.45 30.50
CA TYR A 593 -25.65 -31.44 29.99
C TYR A 593 -26.51 -32.02 28.85
N VAL A 594 -27.80 -32.25 29.13
CA VAL A 594 -28.74 -32.92 28.21
C VAL A 594 -28.98 -32.11 26.93
N LEU A 595 -28.90 -30.78 27.01
CA LEU A 595 -29.13 -29.85 25.90
C LEU A 595 -27.83 -29.29 25.31
N ARG A 596 -26.74 -30.07 25.36
CA ARG A 596 -25.43 -29.70 24.81
C ARG A 596 -25.50 -29.11 23.41
N ASP A 597 -24.79 -28.01 23.22
CA ASP A 597 -24.72 -27.29 21.93
C ASP A 597 -24.14 -28.22 20.83
N PRO A 598 -24.73 -28.25 19.62
CA PRO A 598 -24.17 -29.00 18.50
C PRO A 598 -22.70 -28.72 18.21
N ILE A 599 -22.20 -27.52 18.49
CA ILE A 599 -20.79 -27.16 18.29
C ILE A 599 -19.85 -28.06 19.10
N CYS A 600 -20.27 -28.56 20.26
CA CYS A 600 -19.50 -29.49 21.08
C CYS A 600 -19.29 -30.86 20.43
N ARG A 601 -20.04 -31.20 19.37
CA ARG A 601 -19.74 -32.39 18.55
C ARG A 601 -18.55 -32.16 17.62
N ALA A 602 -18.23 -30.91 17.33
CA ALA A 602 -17.09 -30.53 16.52
C ALA A 602 -15.78 -30.54 17.32
N GLU A 603 -15.83 -30.55 18.64
CA GLU A 603 -14.66 -30.63 19.52
C GLU A 603 -14.05 -32.04 19.52
N ARG A 604 -13.08 -32.25 18.63
CA ARG A 604 -12.39 -33.53 18.41
C ARG A 604 -11.13 -33.32 17.55
N SER A 605 -10.30 -34.33 17.43
CA SER A 605 -9.23 -34.38 16.43
C SER A 605 -9.62 -35.41 15.39
N ASP A 606 -9.79 -34.98 14.14
CA ASP A 606 -10.19 -35.86 13.04
C ASP A 606 -9.11 -35.91 11.96
N LEU A 607 -8.87 -37.10 11.40
CA LEU A 607 -8.09 -37.25 10.17
C LEU A 607 -9.00 -37.20 8.95
N SER A 608 -8.73 -36.29 8.01
CA SER A 608 -9.46 -36.14 6.76
C SER A 608 -8.59 -36.54 5.57
N SER A 609 -9.06 -37.51 4.77
CA SER A 609 -8.49 -37.83 3.45
C SER A 609 -9.40 -37.29 2.34
N ILE A 610 -8.88 -36.34 1.57
CA ILE A 610 -9.67 -35.52 0.65
C ILE A 610 -9.14 -35.67 -0.78
N LEU A 611 -10.00 -36.06 -1.71
CA LEU A 611 -9.73 -36.03 -3.14
C LEU A 611 -10.41 -34.80 -3.75
N GLY A 612 -9.62 -33.90 -4.32
CA GLY A 612 -10.09 -32.66 -4.94
C GLY A 612 -9.93 -32.66 -6.46
N TYR A 613 -10.84 -32.00 -7.15
CA TYR A 613 -10.59 -31.53 -8.52
C TYR A 613 -10.92 -30.04 -8.65
N ASN A 614 -10.13 -29.35 -9.47
CA ASN A 614 -10.25 -27.92 -9.75
C ASN A 614 -10.26 -27.70 -11.26
N PHE A 615 -11.25 -27.01 -11.79
CA PHE A 615 -11.31 -26.59 -13.18
C PHE A 615 -11.23 -25.06 -13.26
N TYR A 616 -10.27 -24.59 -14.04
CA TYR A 616 -10.04 -23.17 -14.33
C TYR A 616 -10.25 -22.90 -15.81
N TRP A 617 -11.01 -21.86 -16.13
CA TRP A 617 -11.21 -21.39 -17.49
C TRP A 617 -11.16 -19.86 -17.55
N ASP A 618 -10.17 -19.32 -18.25
CA ASP A 618 -9.92 -17.88 -18.36
C ASP A 618 -9.99 -17.40 -19.82
N ARG A 619 -10.91 -16.48 -20.09
CA ARG A 619 -11.04 -15.78 -21.38
C ARG A 619 -10.96 -14.27 -21.20
N THR A 620 -10.38 -13.78 -20.10
CA THR A 620 -10.13 -12.36 -19.91
C THR A 620 -9.13 -11.85 -20.95
N ASN A 621 -9.29 -10.60 -21.35
CA ASN A 621 -8.41 -9.96 -22.32
C ASN A 621 -7.07 -9.51 -21.72
N ASP A 622 -7.06 -9.20 -20.42
CA ASP A 622 -5.88 -8.81 -19.66
C ASP A 622 -5.98 -9.52 -18.29
N PRO A 623 -4.94 -10.25 -17.85
CA PRO A 623 -4.97 -11.03 -16.62
C PRO A 623 -4.85 -10.19 -15.33
N ILE A 624 -4.40 -8.94 -15.43
CA ILE A 624 -4.18 -8.04 -14.27
C ILE A 624 -5.30 -7.01 -14.17
N ARG A 625 -5.73 -6.43 -15.29
CA ARG A 625 -6.82 -5.46 -15.38
C ARG A 625 -7.84 -5.87 -16.45
N PRO A 626 -8.62 -6.95 -16.23
CA PRO A 626 -9.62 -7.39 -17.18
C PRO A 626 -10.64 -6.29 -17.48
N SER A 627 -10.89 -6.01 -18.76
CA SER A 627 -11.95 -5.09 -19.21
C SER A 627 -13.00 -5.79 -20.05
N ARG A 628 -12.70 -6.99 -20.57
CA ARG A 628 -13.61 -7.84 -21.35
C ARG A 628 -13.33 -9.32 -21.08
N GLY A 629 -14.34 -10.16 -21.25
CA GLY A 629 -14.22 -11.60 -21.11
C GLY A 629 -14.69 -12.09 -19.74
N PHE A 630 -14.29 -13.30 -19.36
CA PHE A 630 -14.68 -13.90 -18.09
C PHE A 630 -13.62 -14.85 -17.56
N ASP A 631 -13.62 -15.05 -16.24
CA ASP A 631 -12.93 -16.16 -15.57
C ASP A 631 -13.96 -17.06 -14.86
N PHE A 632 -13.72 -18.36 -14.91
CA PHE A 632 -14.55 -19.36 -14.26
C PHE A 632 -13.67 -20.34 -13.47
N ARG A 633 -14.06 -20.57 -12.22
CA ARG A 633 -13.42 -21.48 -11.27
C ARG A 633 -14.48 -22.42 -10.72
N PHE A 634 -14.17 -23.70 -10.74
CA PHE A 634 -15.01 -24.73 -10.16
C PHE A 634 -14.14 -25.71 -9.40
N SER A 635 -14.50 -26.01 -8.16
CA SER A 635 -13.77 -26.93 -7.31
C SER A 635 -14.71 -27.87 -6.58
N GLN A 636 -14.30 -29.12 -6.44
CA GLN A 636 -15.03 -30.10 -5.64
C GLN A 636 -14.05 -30.95 -4.85
N ASP A 637 -14.29 -31.03 -3.54
CA ASP A 637 -13.54 -31.82 -2.58
C ASP A 637 -14.43 -32.94 -2.04
N LEU A 638 -13.98 -34.18 -2.24
CA LEU A 638 -14.58 -35.40 -1.71
C LEU A 638 -13.74 -35.90 -0.54
N ALA A 639 -14.23 -35.69 0.69
CA ALA A 639 -13.66 -36.28 1.91
C ALA A 639 -14.34 -37.63 2.19
N GLY A 640 -13.57 -38.65 2.58
CA GLY A 640 -14.12 -39.94 3.00
C GLY A 640 -13.64 -41.16 2.22
N ILE A 641 -12.61 -41.01 1.37
CA ILE A 641 -11.85 -42.13 0.78
C ILE A 641 -10.87 -42.80 1.77
N GLY A 642 -10.96 -42.39 3.04
CA GLY A 642 -10.16 -42.75 4.21
C GLY A 642 -10.34 -41.68 5.31
N GLY A 643 -10.04 -41.98 6.57
CA GLY A 643 -10.19 -41.04 7.69
C GLY A 643 -11.60 -40.94 8.29
N ASP A 644 -11.78 -40.03 9.24
CA ASP A 644 -12.94 -39.93 10.15
C ASP A 644 -14.06 -39.02 9.61
N VAL A 645 -13.78 -38.26 8.55
CA VAL A 645 -14.68 -37.22 8.01
C VAL A 645 -15.13 -37.55 6.60
N LYS A 646 -16.45 -37.46 6.35
CA LYS A 646 -17.06 -37.75 5.05
C LYS A 646 -18.00 -36.64 4.59
N TYR A 647 -17.58 -35.88 3.59
CA TYR A 647 -18.40 -34.82 2.98
C TYR A 647 -18.09 -34.65 1.50
N LEU A 648 -19.02 -34.06 0.77
CA LEU A 648 -18.77 -33.48 -0.55
C LEU A 648 -18.93 -31.97 -0.46
N ARG A 649 -17.87 -31.24 -0.79
CA ARG A 649 -17.85 -29.77 -0.85
C ARG A 649 -17.66 -29.34 -2.28
N THR A 650 -18.55 -28.50 -2.79
CA THR A 650 -18.52 -27.96 -4.15
C THR A 650 -18.54 -26.45 -4.07
N GLU A 651 -17.65 -25.78 -4.80
CA GLU A 651 -17.60 -24.33 -4.92
C GLU A 651 -17.46 -23.91 -6.38
N SER A 652 -18.11 -22.81 -6.75
CA SER A 652 -18.01 -22.21 -8.07
C SER A 652 -17.90 -20.70 -7.96
N THR A 653 -17.10 -20.11 -8.85
CA THR A 653 -16.97 -18.66 -9.00
C THR A 653 -16.87 -18.33 -10.48
N ALA A 654 -17.66 -17.37 -10.94
CA ALA A 654 -17.60 -16.83 -12.28
C ALA A 654 -17.51 -15.29 -12.19
N THR A 655 -16.52 -14.68 -12.83
CA THR A 655 -16.47 -13.22 -12.99
C THR A 655 -16.57 -12.87 -14.46
N MET A 656 -17.48 -11.96 -14.80
CA MET A 656 -17.66 -11.45 -16.16
C MET A 656 -17.32 -9.97 -16.20
N TYR A 657 -16.61 -9.54 -17.24
CA TYR A 657 -16.16 -8.16 -17.43
C TYR A 657 -16.71 -7.60 -18.74
N ARG A 658 -17.20 -6.37 -18.68
CA ARG A 658 -17.69 -5.62 -19.84
C ARG A 658 -17.31 -4.14 -19.72
N GLY A 659 -16.38 -3.70 -20.55
CA GLY A 659 -16.12 -2.28 -20.78
C GLY A 659 -17.32 -1.64 -21.45
N ILE A 660 -17.86 -0.58 -20.83
CA ILE A 660 -18.98 0.20 -21.38
C ILE A 660 -18.43 1.41 -22.14
N TRP A 661 -17.50 2.14 -21.52
CA TRP A 661 -16.78 3.30 -22.08
C TRP A 661 -15.30 3.20 -21.70
N ARG A 662 -14.46 4.10 -22.23
CA ARG A 662 -13.08 4.25 -21.75
C ARG A 662 -13.13 4.57 -20.25
N ASP A 663 -12.43 3.75 -19.44
CA ASP A 663 -12.36 3.82 -17.97
C ASP A 663 -13.61 3.41 -17.16
N ILE A 664 -14.70 2.99 -17.83
CA ILE A 664 -15.91 2.44 -17.19
C ILE A 664 -16.03 0.95 -17.52
N ILE A 665 -15.73 0.12 -16.51
CA ILE A 665 -15.77 -1.33 -16.57
C ILE A 665 -16.86 -1.80 -15.61
N ALA A 666 -17.85 -2.49 -16.15
CA ALA A 666 -18.77 -3.27 -15.34
C ALA A 666 -18.20 -4.67 -15.13
N SER A 667 -18.26 -5.13 -13.89
CA SER A 667 -17.94 -6.51 -13.53
C SER A 667 -19.08 -7.14 -12.74
N LEU A 668 -19.35 -8.41 -13.02
CA LEU A 668 -20.31 -9.22 -12.30
C LEU A 668 -19.58 -10.48 -11.81
N ARG A 669 -19.42 -10.61 -10.50
CA ARG A 669 -18.93 -11.83 -9.85
C ARG A 669 -20.10 -12.59 -9.27
N VAL A 670 -20.24 -13.86 -9.63
CA VAL A 670 -21.17 -14.80 -9.03
C VAL A 670 -20.36 -15.89 -8.34
N SER A 671 -20.63 -16.15 -7.07
CA SER A 671 -19.99 -17.23 -6.32
C SER A 671 -21.03 -18.04 -5.56
N GLY A 672 -20.81 -19.33 -5.45
CA GLY A 672 -21.69 -20.23 -4.71
C GLY A 672 -20.94 -21.44 -4.20
N GLY A 673 -21.42 -21.99 -3.10
CA GLY A 673 -20.83 -23.19 -2.52
C GLY A 673 -21.85 -24.00 -1.74
N TYR A 674 -21.64 -25.31 -1.77
CA TYR A 674 -22.45 -26.27 -1.05
C TYR A 674 -21.57 -27.36 -0.45
N VAL A 675 -21.75 -27.62 0.84
CA VAL A 675 -21.13 -28.74 1.55
C VAL A 675 -22.23 -29.59 2.16
N PHE A 676 -22.17 -30.89 1.94
CA PHE A 676 -23.10 -31.82 2.56
C PHE A 676 -22.37 -33.09 3.04
N PRO A 677 -22.83 -33.67 4.15
CA PRO A 677 -22.26 -34.90 4.68
C PRO A 677 -22.65 -36.08 3.79
N LEU A 678 -21.76 -37.06 3.64
CA LEU A 678 -22.00 -38.27 2.84
C LEU A 678 -22.57 -39.44 3.65
N GLU A 679 -22.53 -39.34 4.98
CA GLU A 679 -23.05 -40.36 5.89
C GLU A 679 -24.26 -39.81 6.66
N ASP A 680 -25.34 -40.58 6.65
CA ASP A 680 -26.58 -40.20 7.34
C ASP A 680 -26.34 -40.09 8.86
N GLY A 681 -26.81 -38.99 9.44
CA GLY A 681 -26.65 -38.71 10.88
C GLY A 681 -25.33 -38.07 11.27
N GLN A 682 -24.36 -37.94 10.36
CA GLN A 682 -23.17 -37.12 10.55
C GLN A 682 -23.42 -35.71 10.02
N GLY A 683 -23.22 -34.68 10.84
CA GLY A 683 -23.36 -33.28 10.44
C GLY A 683 -22.12 -32.76 9.71
N VAL A 684 -22.17 -31.53 9.18
CA VAL A 684 -20.96 -30.85 8.69
C VAL A 684 -20.29 -30.15 9.87
N ARG A 685 -19.04 -30.52 10.16
CA ARG A 685 -18.24 -29.89 11.23
C ARG A 685 -18.07 -28.39 10.98
N ILE A 686 -18.08 -27.60 12.05
CA ILE A 686 -18.16 -26.12 11.96
C ILE A 686 -17.01 -25.49 11.15
N ASN A 687 -15.78 -25.98 11.30
CA ASN A 687 -14.61 -25.53 10.55
C ASN A 687 -14.68 -25.85 9.03
N ASN A 688 -15.53 -26.80 8.63
CA ASN A 688 -15.78 -27.17 7.24
C ASN A 688 -16.97 -26.43 6.61
N ARG A 689 -17.73 -25.65 7.39
CA ARG A 689 -18.87 -24.85 6.92
C ARG A 689 -18.41 -23.53 6.28
N PHE A 690 -19.31 -22.86 5.59
CA PHE A 690 -19.05 -21.54 5.01
C PHE A 690 -19.38 -20.42 5.99
N PHE A 691 -18.50 -19.42 6.05
CA PHE A 691 -18.72 -18.16 6.74
C PHE A 691 -18.66 -17.01 5.72
N ARG A 692 -19.53 -16.01 5.88
CA ARG A 692 -19.60 -14.85 4.98
C ARG A 692 -19.73 -13.55 5.77
N GLY A 693 -19.26 -12.46 5.16
CA GLY A 693 -19.07 -11.16 5.79
C GLY A 693 -17.59 -10.75 5.85
N GLY A 694 -17.30 -9.55 6.34
CA GLY A 694 -15.97 -8.96 6.39
C GLY A 694 -15.40 -8.70 4.98
N SER A 695 -14.33 -9.41 4.62
CA SER A 695 -13.71 -9.31 3.29
C SER A 695 -14.58 -9.90 2.16
N THR A 696 -15.44 -10.85 2.49
CA THR A 696 -16.19 -11.68 1.51
C THR A 696 -17.56 -11.13 1.12
N PHE A 697 -18.21 -10.35 1.98
CA PHE A 697 -19.52 -9.72 1.72
C PHE A 697 -19.53 -8.34 2.40
N ARG A 698 -19.48 -7.28 1.60
CA ARG A 698 -19.36 -5.88 2.08
C ARG A 698 -20.62 -5.46 2.84
N GLY A 699 -20.47 -4.61 3.86
CA GLY A 699 -21.59 -4.18 4.70
C GLY A 699 -21.90 -5.08 5.90
N PHE A 700 -21.38 -6.31 5.92
CA PHE A 700 -21.58 -7.24 7.03
C PHE A 700 -20.26 -7.58 7.71
N ASP A 701 -20.30 -7.77 9.02
CA ASP A 701 -19.12 -8.10 9.84
C ASP A 701 -18.65 -9.55 9.58
N VAL A 702 -17.48 -9.97 10.08
CA VAL A 702 -16.99 -11.34 9.99
C VAL A 702 -18.03 -12.30 10.55
N ALA A 703 -18.35 -13.35 9.78
CA ALA A 703 -19.42 -14.30 10.11
C ALA A 703 -20.76 -13.60 10.47
N GLY A 704 -20.99 -12.41 9.92
CA GLY A 704 -22.07 -11.51 10.27
C GLY A 704 -23.41 -11.87 9.64
N ILE A 705 -23.40 -12.69 8.59
CA ILE A 705 -24.61 -13.25 7.95
C ILE A 705 -24.67 -14.76 8.14
N GLY A 706 -25.89 -15.31 8.03
CA GLY A 706 -26.13 -16.75 7.97
C GLY A 706 -26.76 -17.33 9.24
N PRO A 707 -26.74 -18.67 9.38
CA PRO A 707 -27.31 -19.35 10.52
C PRO A 707 -26.67 -18.91 11.83
N ARG A 708 -27.52 -18.69 12.83
CA ARG A 708 -27.11 -18.14 14.12
C ARG A 708 -28.06 -18.60 15.21
N GLU A 709 -27.49 -18.82 16.38
CA GLU A 709 -28.29 -19.04 17.58
C GLU A 709 -28.80 -17.70 18.11
N ILE A 710 -30.08 -17.65 18.46
CA ILE A 710 -30.72 -16.44 19.00
C ILE A 710 -31.58 -16.80 20.20
N VAL A 711 -31.77 -15.84 21.10
CA VAL A 711 -32.78 -15.88 22.15
C VAL A 711 -33.88 -14.90 21.79
N ARG A 712 -35.13 -15.35 21.75
CA ARG A 712 -36.31 -14.49 21.60
C ARG A 712 -37.10 -14.46 22.89
N VAL A 713 -37.26 -13.28 23.46
CA VAL A 713 -38.15 -13.02 24.59
C VAL A 713 -39.53 -12.72 24.03
N VAL A 714 -40.54 -13.42 24.53
CA VAL A 714 -41.92 -13.38 24.02
C VAL A 714 -42.84 -12.90 25.13
N ASP A 715 -43.72 -11.97 24.81
CA ASP A 715 -44.78 -11.53 25.70
C ASP A 715 -45.83 -12.65 25.83
N PRO A 716 -46.12 -13.15 27.05
CA PRO A 716 -47.06 -14.24 27.26
C PRO A 716 -48.52 -13.86 26.94
N GLU A 717 -48.88 -12.58 26.98
CA GLU A 717 -50.25 -12.11 26.75
C GLU A 717 -50.54 -11.88 25.26
N THR A 718 -49.57 -11.35 24.52
CA THR A 718 -49.73 -10.99 23.10
C THR A 718 -49.10 -11.99 22.14
N GLY A 719 -48.15 -12.81 22.61
CA GLY A 719 -47.35 -13.71 21.78
C GLY A 719 -46.32 -13.00 20.89
N GLU A 720 -46.14 -11.68 21.04
CA GLU A 720 -45.19 -10.90 20.25
C GLU A 720 -43.75 -11.05 20.77
N VAL A 721 -42.77 -10.99 19.86
CA VAL A 721 -41.35 -11.00 20.22
C VAL A 721 -40.96 -9.62 20.72
N VAL A 722 -40.72 -9.52 22.03
CA VAL A 722 -40.32 -8.27 22.71
C VAL A 722 -38.84 -7.95 22.43
N GLN A 723 -37.98 -8.98 22.42
CA GLN A 723 -36.55 -8.80 22.23
C GLN A 723 -35.92 -10.01 21.54
N THR A 724 -35.04 -9.77 20.57
CA THR A 724 -34.13 -10.78 20.01
C THR A 724 -32.70 -10.49 20.46
N ARG A 725 -32.09 -11.40 21.21
CA ARG A 725 -30.65 -11.39 21.54
C ARG A 725 -29.91 -12.35 20.62
N ARG A 726 -28.81 -11.88 20.02
CA ARG A 726 -27.98 -12.66 19.09
C ARG A 726 -26.86 -13.39 19.85
N LEU A 727 -26.60 -14.64 19.51
CA LEU A 727 -25.49 -15.43 20.04
C LEU A 727 -24.48 -15.74 18.91
N ASN A 728 -23.85 -16.91 18.96
CA ASN A 728 -22.77 -17.32 18.08
C ASN A 728 -23.25 -17.64 16.66
N SER A 729 -22.44 -17.28 15.67
CA SER A 729 -22.63 -17.69 14.28
C SER A 729 -22.35 -19.18 14.15
N GLN A 730 -23.19 -19.90 13.40
CA GLN A 730 -23.10 -21.35 13.24
C GLN A 730 -22.50 -21.76 11.88
N GLY A 731 -22.19 -20.78 11.02
CA GLY A 731 -21.83 -21.02 9.63
C GLY A 731 -23.00 -21.60 8.82
N GLY A 732 -22.83 -21.75 7.52
CA GLY A 732 -23.85 -22.36 6.64
C GLY A 732 -23.28 -23.43 5.74
N ASN A 733 -24.13 -24.37 5.34
CA ASN A 733 -23.79 -25.45 4.42
C ASN A 733 -23.94 -25.01 2.95
N VAL A 734 -24.80 -24.03 2.69
CA VAL A 734 -25.01 -23.43 1.36
C VAL A 734 -24.76 -21.94 1.42
N TYR A 735 -24.04 -21.39 0.44
CA TYR A 735 -24.09 -19.96 0.15
C TYR A 735 -24.21 -19.68 -1.35
N TYR A 736 -24.77 -18.53 -1.67
CA TYR A 736 -24.68 -17.92 -2.99
C TYR A 736 -24.55 -16.41 -2.84
N GLN A 737 -23.78 -15.78 -3.72
CA GLN A 737 -23.51 -14.35 -3.69
C GLN A 737 -23.27 -13.82 -5.11
N SER A 738 -23.92 -12.72 -5.44
CA SER A 738 -23.62 -11.90 -6.60
C SER A 738 -23.07 -10.55 -6.17
N THR A 739 -21.98 -10.13 -6.80
CA THR A 739 -21.35 -8.83 -6.64
C THR A 739 -21.31 -8.16 -7.99
N PHE A 740 -22.05 -7.07 -8.14
CA PHE A 740 -21.95 -6.16 -9.26
C PHE A 740 -21.05 -4.99 -8.87
N GLU A 741 -20.08 -4.65 -9.69
CA GLU A 741 -19.19 -3.52 -9.48
C GLU A 741 -19.01 -2.73 -10.79
N LEU A 742 -19.13 -1.42 -10.71
CA LEU A 742 -19.04 -0.48 -11.83
C LEU A 742 -17.94 0.53 -11.52
N SER A 743 -16.82 0.47 -12.25
CA SER A 743 -15.80 1.52 -12.11
C SER A 743 -16.35 2.86 -12.58
N LEU A 744 -16.03 3.91 -11.84
CA LEU A 744 -16.39 5.27 -12.18
C LEU A 744 -15.22 5.95 -12.91
N PRO A 745 -15.52 6.91 -13.80
CA PRO A 745 -14.47 7.73 -14.41
C PRO A 745 -13.74 8.52 -13.32
N SER A 746 -12.43 8.73 -13.52
CA SER A 746 -11.62 9.51 -12.58
C SER A 746 -12.03 10.99 -12.65
N PHE A 747 -12.77 11.47 -11.64
CA PHE A 747 -13.06 12.91 -11.48
C PHE A 747 -11.87 13.68 -10.90
N LEU A 748 -10.87 12.95 -10.41
CA LEU A 748 -9.61 13.49 -9.93
C LEU A 748 -8.53 13.29 -10.99
N PRO A 749 -7.50 14.17 -11.04
CA PRO A 749 -6.32 13.93 -11.86
C PRO A 749 -5.72 12.53 -11.60
N GLU A 750 -5.42 11.78 -12.65
CA GLU A 750 -4.91 10.40 -12.56
C GLU A 750 -3.62 10.31 -11.70
N GLU A 751 -2.89 11.42 -11.59
CA GLU A 751 -1.68 11.55 -10.80
C GLU A 751 -1.87 11.35 -9.28
N TYR A 752 -3.12 11.37 -8.79
CA TYR A 752 -3.42 11.02 -7.40
C TYR A 752 -3.51 9.51 -7.14
N GLY A 753 -3.61 8.69 -8.19
CA GLY A 753 -3.76 7.24 -8.06
C GLY A 753 -5.09 6.82 -7.42
N ILE A 754 -6.09 7.70 -7.41
CA ILE A 754 -7.40 7.44 -6.80
C ILE A 754 -8.38 6.99 -7.87
N LYS A 755 -9.01 5.84 -7.66
CA LYS A 755 -10.11 5.31 -8.47
C LYS A 755 -11.30 5.03 -7.59
N SER A 756 -12.49 5.10 -8.17
CA SER A 756 -13.72 4.79 -7.45
C SER A 756 -14.56 3.79 -8.23
N ALA A 757 -15.35 3.00 -7.51
CA ALA A 757 -16.33 2.09 -8.09
C ALA A 757 -17.59 2.07 -7.24
N LEU A 758 -18.74 1.97 -7.89
CA LEU A 758 -20.00 1.65 -7.22
C LEU A 758 -20.11 0.13 -7.15
N PHE A 759 -20.65 -0.39 -6.05
CA PHE A 759 -20.93 -1.81 -5.92
C PHE A 759 -22.33 -2.07 -5.40
N ALA A 760 -22.88 -3.23 -5.77
CA ALA A 760 -24.08 -3.80 -5.21
C ALA A 760 -23.85 -5.30 -5.02
N GLU A 761 -24.15 -5.81 -3.83
CA GLU A 761 -23.99 -7.22 -3.48
C GLU A 761 -25.30 -7.78 -2.93
N ALA A 762 -25.63 -9.00 -3.33
CA ALA A 762 -26.77 -9.74 -2.81
C ALA A 762 -26.42 -11.21 -2.68
N GLY A 763 -26.89 -11.87 -1.63
CA GLY A 763 -26.60 -13.28 -1.42
C GLY A 763 -27.23 -13.84 -0.15
N ALA A 764 -27.06 -15.13 0.08
CA ALA A 764 -27.52 -15.80 1.28
C ALA A 764 -26.50 -16.83 1.74
N LEU A 765 -26.53 -17.12 3.04
CA LEU A 765 -25.80 -18.21 3.69
C LEU A 765 -26.80 -18.95 4.59
N GLY A 766 -26.85 -20.28 4.53
CA GLY A 766 -27.84 -21.05 5.30
C GLY A 766 -27.81 -22.56 5.11
N SER A 767 -28.96 -23.19 5.35
CA SER A 767 -29.26 -24.61 5.14
C SER A 767 -28.58 -25.57 6.14
N LEU A 768 -28.62 -25.25 7.43
CA LEU A 768 -28.28 -26.22 8.49
C LEU A 768 -29.43 -27.23 8.67
N ARG A 769 -29.10 -28.52 8.86
CA ARG A 769 -30.08 -29.61 8.98
C ARG A 769 -29.64 -30.67 9.99
N GLY A 770 -30.62 -31.41 10.52
CA GLY A 770 -30.37 -32.59 11.34
C GLY A 770 -29.47 -32.29 12.55
N PRO A 771 -28.35 -33.01 12.73
CA PRO A 771 -27.47 -32.86 13.90
C PRO A 771 -26.75 -31.51 13.99
N ASP A 772 -26.79 -30.68 12.93
CA ASP A 772 -26.16 -29.35 12.88
C ASP A 772 -27.02 -28.24 13.53
N VAL A 773 -28.26 -28.55 13.93
CA VAL A 773 -29.23 -27.59 14.47
C VAL A 773 -29.34 -27.77 15.99
N GLY A 774 -29.17 -26.67 16.73
CA GLY A 774 -29.29 -26.69 18.19
C GLY A 774 -30.71 -26.98 18.66
N PRO A 775 -30.88 -27.61 19.84
CA PRO A 775 -32.20 -27.82 20.41
C PRO A 775 -32.89 -26.48 20.67
N THR A 776 -34.21 -26.43 20.49
CA THR A 776 -35.00 -25.28 20.93
C THR A 776 -35.19 -25.36 22.43
N ILE A 777 -34.67 -24.38 23.17
CA ILE A 777 -34.72 -24.36 24.64
C ILE A 777 -35.67 -23.27 25.09
N TYR A 778 -36.67 -23.63 25.90
CA TYR A 778 -37.59 -22.69 26.52
C TYR A 778 -37.14 -22.44 27.97
N PHE A 779 -37.02 -21.17 28.35
CA PHE A 779 -36.60 -20.77 29.69
C PHE A 779 -37.20 -19.40 30.04
N THR A 780 -37.19 -19.04 31.31
CA THR A 780 -37.58 -17.69 31.73
C THR A 780 -36.36 -16.79 31.67
N ASP A 781 -36.44 -15.70 30.91
CA ASP A 781 -35.36 -14.74 30.80
C ASP A 781 -35.18 -13.98 32.12
N GLN A 782 -34.01 -14.12 32.76
CA GLN A 782 -33.75 -13.52 34.06
C GLN A 782 -33.75 -11.98 34.03
N SER A 783 -33.41 -11.37 32.90
CA SER A 783 -33.39 -9.90 32.78
C SER A 783 -34.76 -9.26 32.60
N THR A 784 -35.76 -10.02 32.13
CA THR A 784 -37.09 -9.49 31.84
C THR A 784 -38.22 -10.21 32.59
N GLY A 785 -37.95 -11.36 33.20
CA GLY A 785 -38.97 -12.22 33.84
C GLY A 785 -39.94 -12.88 32.85
N LEU A 786 -39.75 -12.69 31.53
CA LEU A 786 -40.65 -13.15 30.49
C LEU A 786 -40.23 -14.51 29.91
N PRO A 787 -41.16 -15.30 29.35
CA PRO A 787 -40.81 -16.50 28.60
C PRO A 787 -39.87 -16.18 27.44
N ALA A 788 -38.79 -16.94 27.33
CA ALA A 788 -37.84 -16.85 26.24
C ALA A 788 -37.59 -18.20 25.60
N VAL A 789 -37.24 -18.14 24.31
CA VAL A 789 -36.89 -19.31 23.51
C VAL A 789 -35.53 -19.10 22.85
N ARG A 790 -34.58 -19.98 23.16
CA ARG A 790 -33.32 -20.12 22.42
C ARG A 790 -33.56 -21.04 21.24
N LEU A 791 -33.25 -20.58 20.03
CA LEU A 791 -33.41 -21.38 18.82
C LEU A 791 -32.35 -21.06 17.79
N THR A 792 -32.01 -22.04 16.96
CA THR A 792 -31.08 -21.86 15.84
C THR A 792 -31.84 -21.41 14.59
N LYS A 793 -31.49 -20.26 14.03
CA LYS A 793 -31.96 -19.84 12.70
C LYS A 793 -31.14 -20.55 11.63
N THR A 794 -31.80 -21.26 10.73
CA THR A 794 -31.14 -22.13 9.74
C THR A 794 -31.37 -21.72 8.28
N ALA A 795 -32.33 -20.83 8.04
CA ALA A 795 -32.77 -20.46 6.69
C ALA A 795 -31.68 -19.69 5.93
N ALA A 796 -31.56 -19.99 4.63
CA ALA A 796 -30.73 -19.23 3.71
C ALA A 796 -31.45 -17.94 3.26
N SER A 797 -31.68 -17.00 4.19
CA SER A 797 -32.33 -15.73 3.86
C SER A 797 -31.40 -14.80 3.07
N MET A 798 -31.97 -14.08 2.11
CA MET A 798 -31.22 -13.14 1.26
C MET A 798 -30.87 -11.85 2.02
N ARG A 799 -29.60 -11.46 1.95
CA ARG A 799 -29.01 -10.19 2.40
C ARG A 799 -28.58 -9.39 1.18
N ALA A 800 -28.58 -8.07 1.31
CA ALA A 800 -28.14 -7.16 0.25
C ALA A 800 -27.53 -5.88 0.80
N SER A 801 -26.53 -5.37 0.09
CA SER A 801 -25.83 -4.11 0.39
C SER A 801 -25.41 -3.42 -0.90
N ALA A 802 -25.31 -2.09 -0.89
CA ALA A 802 -24.73 -1.34 -2.00
C ALA A 802 -23.88 -0.19 -1.46
N GLY A 803 -22.93 0.29 -2.25
CA GLY A 803 -21.99 1.27 -1.73
C GLY A 803 -20.96 1.80 -2.72
N LEU A 804 -19.98 2.50 -2.16
CA LEU A 804 -18.85 3.10 -2.86
C LEU A 804 -17.55 2.47 -2.39
N SER A 805 -16.74 1.98 -3.33
CA SER A 805 -15.36 1.58 -3.09
C SER A 805 -14.43 2.66 -3.62
N VAL A 806 -13.46 3.09 -2.80
CA VAL A 806 -12.39 4.01 -3.20
C VAL A 806 -11.07 3.25 -3.12
N PHE A 807 -10.38 3.15 -4.25
CA PHE A 807 -9.07 2.56 -4.39
C PHE A 807 -8.05 3.69 -4.48
N TRP A 808 -7.01 3.63 -3.67
CA TRP A 808 -5.94 4.60 -3.70
C TRP A 808 -4.61 3.86 -3.82
N ASP A 809 -3.98 4.00 -4.99
CA ASP A 809 -2.60 3.61 -5.22
C ASP A 809 -1.69 4.59 -4.48
N SER A 810 -1.66 4.47 -3.14
CA SER A 810 -0.91 5.35 -2.27
C SER A 810 0.59 5.07 -2.40
N PRO A 811 1.45 6.03 -2.02
CA PRO A 811 2.89 5.78 -2.00
C PRO A 811 3.32 4.70 -0.98
N PHE A 812 2.40 4.25 -0.12
CA PHE A 812 2.63 3.19 0.86
C PHE A 812 1.97 1.85 0.49
N GLY A 813 1.53 1.69 -0.76
CA GLY A 813 0.81 0.52 -1.26
C GLY A 813 -0.68 0.79 -1.50
N PRO A 814 -1.38 -0.13 -2.18
CA PRO A 814 -2.80 0.01 -2.49
C PRO A 814 -3.64 0.01 -1.20
N ILE A 815 -4.45 1.05 -1.04
CA ILE A 815 -5.44 1.21 0.03
C ILE A 815 -6.82 1.12 -0.60
N ARG A 816 -7.73 0.42 0.07
CA ARG A 816 -9.13 0.33 -0.32
C ARG A 816 -10.02 0.72 0.85
N PHE A 817 -10.96 1.63 0.57
CA PHE A 817 -12.05 2.00 1.47
C PHE A 817 -13.35 1.51 0.87
N ASP A 818 -14.20 0.88 1.68
CA ASP A 818 -15.54 0.47 1.27
C ASP A 818 -16.57 1.10 2.19
N PHE A 819 -17.46 1.90 1.61
CA PHE A 819 -18.59 2.53 2.29
C PHE A 819 -19.85 1.80 1.85
N SER A 820 -20.48 1.07 2.75
CA SER A 820 -21.55 0.13 2.48
C SER A 820 -22.85 0.56 3.16
N GLN A 821 -23.94 0.61 2.41
CA GLN A 821 -25.31 0.76 2.90
C GLN A 821 -26.02 -0.59 2.84
N ILE A 822 -26.66 -0.97 3.95
CA ILE A 822 -27.38 -2.25 4.07
C ILE A 822 -28.79 -2.08 3.51
N LEU A 823 -29.09 -2.83 2.45
CA LEU A 823 -30.38 -2.81 1.76
C LEU A 823 -31.35 -3.85 2.35
N LYS A 824 -30.83 -5.02 2.73
CA LYS A 824 -31.62 -6.11 3.34
C LYS A 824 -30.78 -6.89 4.33
N ARG A 825 -31.31 -7.07 5.55
CA ARG A 825 -30.72 -7.83 6.65
C ARG A 825 -31.79 -8.54 7.47
N GLU A 826 -31.39 -9.53 8.24
CA GLU A 826 -32.20 -10.12 9.31
C GLU A 826 -31.96 -9.40 10.65
N ASP A 827 -32.86 -9.59 11.63
CA ASP A 827 -32.80 -8.96 12.96
C ASP A 827 -31.55 -9.37 13.77
N TYR A 828 -30.98 -10.54 13.46
CA TYR A 828 -29.82 -11.12 14.15
C TYR A 828 -28.47 -10.96 13.42
N ASP A 829 -28.43 -10.31 12.25
CA ASP A 829 -27.19 -10.11 11.47
C ASP A 829 -26.24 -9.08 12.15
N ARG A 830 -24.92 -9.22 11.96
CA ARG A 830 -23.92 -8.19 12.33
C ARG A 830 -23.50 -7.41 11.09
N THR A 831 -23.59 -6.08 11.15
CA THR A 831 -23.31 -5.17 10.04
C THR A 831 -22.06 -4.35 10.28
N GLU A 832 -21.24 -4.15 9.25
CA GLU A 832 -20.04 -3.32 9.24
C GLU A 832 -20.09 -2.40 8.02
N THR A 833 -20.50 -1.14 8.22
CA THR A 833 -20.80 -0.21 7.11
C THR A 833 -19.56 0.47 6.53
N PHE A 834 -18.45 0.51 7.26
CA PHE A 834 -17.19 1.07 6.80
C PHE A 834 -16.07 0.04 6.92
N ARG A 835 -15.31 -0.16 5.85
CA ARG A 835 -14.15 -1.05 5.85
C ARG A 835 -12.94 -0.37 5.27
N MET A 836 -11.78 -0.63 5.87
CA MET A 836 -10.49 -0.23 5.34
C MET A 836 -9.56 -1.44 5.22
N SER A 837 -8.84 -1.53 4.10
CA SER A 837 -7.73 -2.48 3.93
C SER A 837 -6.52 -1.79 3.32
N ARG A 838 -5.34 -2.05 3.88
CA ARG A 838 -4.04 -1.56 3.41
C ARG A 838 -3.06 -2.72 3.36
N LEU A 839 -2.36 -2.87 2.25
CA LEU A 839 -1.25 -3.81 2.09
C LEU A 839 -0.01 -3.05 1.62
N LYS A 840 1.12 -3.26 2.32
CA LYS A 840 2.44 -2.76 1.90
C LYS A 840 3.32 -3.95 1.59
N ASN A 841 3.70 -4.09 0.32
CA ASN A 841 4.66 -5.10 -0.13
C ASN A 841 6.05 -4.48 -0.19
N PHE A 842 7.01 -5.11 0.46
CA PHE A 842 8.43 -4.86 0.28
C PHE A 842 9.02 -6.03 -0.50
N ILE A 843 9.43 -5.74 -1.73
CA ILE A 843 10.20 -6.69 -2.55
C ILE A 843 11.66 -6.30 -2.35
N PHE A 844 12.38 -7.08 -1.56
CA PHE A 844 13.83 -6.95 -1.48
C PHE A 844 14.43 -7.93 -2.48
N ALA A 845 15.01 -7.41 -3.57
CA ALA A 845 15.89 -8.17 -4.43
C ALA A 845 17.23 -8.36 -3.69
N MET A 846 17.25 -9.20 -2.65
CA MET A 846 18.48 -9.48 -1.91
C MET A 846 19.19 -10.68 -2.56
N VAL A 847 20.37 -10.39 -3.11
CA VAL A 847 21.32 -11.39 -3.59
C VAL A 847 21.72 -12.31 -2.45
N ALA A 848 21.76 -13.61 -2.77
CA ALA A 848 22.06 -14.75 -1.92
C ALA A 848 23.09 -14.49 -0.80
N SER A 849 22.68 -14.74 0.46
CA SER A 849 23.56 -15.19 1.58
C SER A 849 22.81 -15.59 2.87
N LEU A 850 21.47 -15.45 2.94
CA LEU A 850 20.68 -15.93 4.09
C LEU A 850 19.98 -17.29 3.86
N ALA A 851 20.20 -17.92 2.71
CA ALA A 851 19.53 -19.16 2.30
C ALA A 851 20.08 -20.45 2.96
N ALA A 852 20.87 -20.35 4.04
CA ALA A 852 21.49 -21.51 4.69
C ALA A 852 20.86 -21.95 6.02
N ILE A 853 19.80 -21.29 6.52
CA ILE A 853 19.24 -21.63 7.86
C ILE A 853 17.83 -22.28 7.81
N ALA A 854 17.18 -22.43 6.64
CA ALA A 854 15.79 -22.94 6.58
C ALA A 854 15.54 -24.11 5.61
N LEU A 855 16.54 -24.97 5.35
CA LEU A 855 16.41 -26.05 4.34
C LEU A 855 16.95 -27.42 4.77
N VAL A 856 16.94 -27.71 6.08
CA VAL A 856 17.14 -29.07 6.61
C VAL A 856 15.94 -29.45 7.47
N ALA A 857 15.49 -30.69 7.31
CA ALA A 857 14.32 -31.35 7.91
C ALA A 857 13.82 -30.82 9.29
N PRO A 858 12.51 -30.97 9.61
CA PRO A 858 11.95 -30.55 10.90
C PRO A 858 12.46 -31.32 12.13
N ALA A 859 13.49 -32.17 11.98
CA ALA A 859 14.04 -33.01 13.03
C ALA A 859 15.33 -32.46 13.68
N SER A 860 15.70 -31.19 13.46
CA SER A 860 16.93 -30.64 14.05
C SER A 860 16.82 -29.14 14.35
N PHE A 861 15.83 -28.74 15.16
CA PHE A 861 16.06 -27.62 16.07
C PHE A 861 17.13 -28.09 17.05
N ALA A 862 18.34 -27.56 16.91
CA ALA A 862 19.48 -27.93 17.73
C ALA A 862 19.17 -27.76 19.22
N GLN A 863 19.49 -28.78 20.02
CA GLN A 863 19.61 -28.67 21.47
C GLN A 863 20.45 -27.41 21.82
N GLY A 864 19.82 -26.43 22.47
CA GLY A 864 20.54 -25.27 23.02
C GLY A 864 19.79 -23.94 23.09
N THR A 865 18.73 -23.72 22.29
CA THR A 865 17.94 -22.48 22.36
C THR A 865 16.84 -22.60 23.41
N MET A 866 16.97 -21.87 24.51
CA MET A 866 15.95 -21.84 25.57
C MET A 866 14.84 -20.86 25.17
N VAL A 867 13.67 -21.41 24.83
CA VAL A 867 12.44 -20.68 24.53
C VAL A 867 11.60 -20.63 25.80
N ILE A 868 11.21 -19.43 26.22
CA ILE A 868 10.29 -19.25 27.35
C ILE A 868 8.94 -18.76 26.83
N THR A 869 7.86 -19.21 27.46
CA THR A 869 6.51 -18.82 27.05
C THR A 869 5.76 -18.13 28.14
N ILE A 870 4.90 -17.20 27.74
CA ILE A 870 4.03 -16.44 28.63
C ILE A 870 2.57 -16.57 28.20
N ASP A 871 1.70 -16.79 29.16
CA ASP A 871 0.26 -16.78 29.00
C ASP A 871 -0.25 -15.39 29.42
N GLU A 872 -0.38 -14.51 28.43
CA GLU A 872 -0.76 -13.11 28.63
C GLU A 872 -2.15 -12.99 29.27
N ALA A 873 -3.08 -13.88 28.91
CA ALA A 873 -4.42 -13.91 29.48
C ALA A 873 -4.39 -14.30 30.96
N LYS A 874 -3.54 -15.27 31.33
CA LYS A 874 -3.29 -15.63 32.74
C LYS A 874 -2.61 -14.51 33.51
N ILE A 875 -1.61 -13.84 32.93
CA ILE A 875 -0.90 -12.73 33.58
C ILE A 875 -1.85 -11.55 33.83
N LEU A 876 -2.73 -11.22 32.87
CA LEU A 876 -3.74 -10.17 33.01
C LEU A 876 -4.82 -10.51 34.05
N ARG A 877 -5.26 -11.77 34.14
CA ARG A 877 -6.27 -12.18 35.13
C ARG A 877 -5.72 -12.32 36.55
N ASP A 878 -4.52 -12.88 36.70
CA ASP A 878 -4.02 -13.32 37.99
C ASP A 878 -3.13 -12.30 38.71
N SER A 879 -2.50 -11.37 37.97
CA SER A 879 -1.67 -10.31 38.56
C SER A 879 -2.50 -9.25 39.29
N LYS A 880 -1.94 -8.66 40.34
CA LYS A 880 -2.54 -7.54 41.08
C LYS A 880 -2.77 -6.33 40.18
N ALA A 881 -1.83 -6.06 39.27
CA ALA A 881 -1.93 -4.98 38.28
C ALA A 881 -3.09 -5.18 37.31
N GLY A 882 -3.31 -6.41 36.83
CA GLY A 882 -4.41 -6.74 35.93
C GLY A 882 -5.78 -6.70 36.63
N LYS A 883 -5.85 -7.17 37.88
CA LYS A 883 -7.07 -7.06 38.72
C LYS A 883 -7.44 -5.61 39.05
N ASP A 884 -6.46 -4.74 39.27
CA ASP A 884 -6.67 -3.29 39.49
C ASP A 884 -7.25 -2.60 38.24
N ILE A 885 -6.79 -2.96 37.04
CA ILE A 885 -7.36 -2.47 35.77
C ILE A 885 -8.82 -2.93 35.62
N GLN A 886 -9.09 -4.21 35.88
CA GLN A 886 -10.44 -4.76 35.77
C GLN A 886 -11.42 -4.08 36.72
N ALA A 887 -11.02 -3.85 37.98
CA ALA A 887 -11.84 -3.15 38.96
C ALA A 887 -12.15 -1.69 38.55
N LYS A 888 -11.19 -1.00 37.93
CA LYS A 888 -11.38 0.37 37.45
C LYS A 888 -12.29 0.45 36.23
N LEU A 889 -12.12 -0.44 35.24
CA LEU A 889 -13.00 -0.50 34.08
C LEU A 889 -14.45 -0.78 34.50
N GLN A 890 -14.65 -1.68 35.46
CA GLN A 890 -15.97 -1.95 36.04
C GLN A 890 -16.58 -0.72 36.73
N SER A 891 -15.77 0.08 37.44
CA SER A 891 -16.25 1.31 38.07
C SER A 891 -16.70 2.37 37.07
N ILE A 892 -16.04 2.46 35.91
CA ILE A 892 -16.39 3.41 34.83
C ILE A 892 -17.65 2.96 34.10
N GLU A 893 -17.77 1.66 33.83
CA GLU A 893 -18.99 1.08 33.27
C GLU A 893 -20.21 1.33 34.18
N SER A 894 -20.04 1.19 35.50
CA SER A 894 -21.07 1.50 36.50
C SER A 894 -21.47 2.99 36.50
N GLN A 895 -20.50 3.91 36.35
CA GLN A 895 -20.78 5.35 36.23
C GLN A 895 -21.58 5.69 34.95
N ILE A 896 -21.17 5.13 33.81
CA ILE A 896 -21.88 5.31 32.52
C ILE A 896 -23.32 4.81 32.61
N ASN A 897 -23.53 3.65 33.25
CA ASN A 897 -24.86 3.10 33.44
C ASN A 897 -25.72 3.98 34.36
N THR A 898 -25.13 4.58 35.40
CA THR A 898 -25.84 5.48 36.31
C THR A 898 -26.31 6.77 35.61
N GLU A 899 -25.53 7.31 34.67
CA GLU A 899 -25.88 8.51 33.91
C GLU A 899 -26.94 8.27 32.82
N LEU A 900 -26.90 7.11 32.15
CA LEU A 900 -27.76 6.85 30.98
C LEU A 900 -29.11 6.20 31.34
N THR A 901 -29.21 5.52 32.48
CA THR A 901 -30.43 4.79 32.89
C THR A 901 -31.66 5.69 33.04
N PRO A 902 -31.62 6.87 33.69
CA PRO A 902 -32.82 7.72 33.86
C PRO A 902 -33.43 8.18 32.52
N THR A 903 -32.56 8.48 31.55
CA THR A 903 -32.97 8.93 30.21
C THR A 903 -33.55 7.78 29.40
N LYS A 904 -32.98 6.57 29.53
CA LYS A 904 -33.49 5.34 28.93
C LYS A 904 -34.90 5.03 29.45
N THR A 905 -35.09 5.03 30.77
CA THR A 905 -36.38 4.73 31.41
C THR A 905 -37.45 5.77 31.04
N SER A 906 -37.08 7.06 30.94
CA SER A 906 -37.97 8.12 30.44
C SER A 906 -38.42 7.89 29.01
N LEU A 907 -37.51 7.48 28.11
CA LEU A 907 -37.82 7.21 26.71
C LEU A 907 -38.71 5.98 26.55
N GLU A 908 -38.46 4.92 27.32
CA GLU A 908 -39.28 3.70 27.28
C GLU A 908 -40.72 3.96 27.76
N ALA A 909 -40.90 4.75 28.82
CA ALA A 909 -42.22 5.16 29.31
C ALA A 909 -42.99 6.03 28.29
N GLU A 910 -42.31 7.00 27.67
CA GLU A 910 -42.89 7.91 26.67
C GLU A 910 -43.24 7.16 25.37
N GLY A 911 -42.38 6.24 24.94
CA GLY A 911 -42.61 5.37 23.78
C GLY A 911 -43.78 4.41 23.99
N LYS A 912 -43.93 3.84 25.19
CA LYS A 912 -45.07 2.98 25.54
C LYS A 912 -46.40 3.75 25.50
N ALA A 913 -46.43 4.96 26.06
CA ALA A 913 -47.60 5.84 26.02
C ALA A 913 -48.00 6.22 24.57
N LEU A 914 -47.01 6.59 23.74
CA LEU A 914 -47.22 6.89 22.32
C LEU A 914 -47.75 5.68 21.54
N ASN A 915 -47.23 4.48 21.81
CA ASN A 915 -47.66 3.27 21.12
C ASN A 915 -49.12 2.90 21.45
N THR A 916 -49.54 3.04 22.71
CA THR A 916 -50.94 2.85 23.12
C THR A 916 -51.88 3.85 22.45
N GLU A 917 -51.45 5.10 22.26
CA GLU A 917 -52.27 6.16 21.64
C GLU A 917 -52.33 6.06 20.10
N LEU A 918 -51.43 5.30 19.48
CA LEU A 918 -51.38 5.01 18.05
C LEU A 918 -52.15 3.74 17.65
N GLN A 919 -52.46 2.85 18.60
CA GLN A 919 -53.21 1.62 18.32
C GLN A 919 -54.60 1.94 17.75
N GLY A 920 -54.89 1.38 16.58
CA GLY A 920 -56.19 1.54 15.89
C GLY A 920 -56.33 2.78 14.99
N LYS A 921 -55.31 3.66 14.90
CA LYS A 921 -55.32 4.83 13.99
C LYS A 921 -54.63 4.52 12.66
N THR A 922 -55.20 4.99 11.55
CA THR A 922 -54.58 4.83 10.21
C THR A 922 -53.52 5.90 9.96
N ARG A 923 -52.57 5.64 9.03
CA ARG A 923 -51.51 6.60 8.66
C ARG A 923 -52.03 7.97 8.23
N GLU A 924 -53.19 8.02 7.59
CA GLU A 924 -53.84 9.27 7.17
C GLU A 924 -54.44 10.05 8.35
N GLN A 925 -54.97 9.35 9.36
CA GLN A 925 -55.48 9.96 10.60
C GLN A 925 -54.35 10.50 11.47
N ILE A 926 -53.19 9.84 11.48
CA ILE A 926 -52.00 10.31 12.22
C ILE A 926 -51.38 11.54 11.54
N ALA A 927 -51.28 11.55 10.21
CA ALA A 927 -50.74 12.68 9.46
C ALA A 927 -51.64 13.94 9.52
N GLY A 928 -52.94 13.76 9.76
CA GLY A 928 -53.89 14.87 9.92
C GLY A 928 -53.90 15.52 11.31
N ASP A 929 -53.26 14.91 12.31
CA ASP A 929 -53.17 15.42 13.68
C ASP A 929 -51.80 16.04 13.96
N ALA A 930 -51.73 17.37 13.79
CA ALA A 930 -50.48 18.13 13.94
C ALA A 930 -49.86 18.01 15.35
N ALA A 931 -50.66 17.79 16.39
CA ALA A 931 -50.16 17.64 17.75
C ALA A 931 -49.51 16.26 17.95
N MET A 932 -50.09 15.22 17.36
CA MET A 932 -49.54 13.86 17.38
C MET A 932 -48.22 13.77 16.60
N VAL A 933 -48.16 14.40 15.41
CA VAL A 933 -46.92 14.47 14.61
C VAL A 933 -45.81 15.22 15.34
N ALA A 934 -46.14 16.32 16.03
CA ALA A 934 -45.17 17.07 16.82
C ALA A 934 -44.59 16.25 17.99
N ARG A 935 -45.43 15.47 18.68
CA ARG A 935 -45.00 14.54 19.74
C ARG A 935 -44.13 13.39 19.21
N LEU A 936 -44.49 12.79 18.08
CA LEU A 936 -43.67 11.76 17.42
C LEU A 936 -42.29 12.29 17.04
N ASN A 937 -42.22 13.48 16.45
CA ASN A 937 -40.95 14.13 16.11
C ASN A 937 -40.11 14.47 17.35
N ALA A 938 -40.75 14.88 18.45
CA ALA A 938 -40.07 15.15 19.72
C ALA A 938 -39.49 13.87 20.35
N TYR A 939 -40.25 12.77 20.29
CA TYR A 939 -39.79 11.45 20.71
C TYR A 939 -38.62 10.95 19.86
N ASP A 940 -38.71 11.04 18.52
CA ASP A 940 -37.63 10.66 17.60
C ASP A 940 -36.35 11.49 17.83
N LYS A 941 -36.50 12.79 18.13
CA LYS A 941 -35.37 13.66 18.49
C LYS A 941 -34.71 13.20 19.79
N LYS A 942 -35.51 12.96 20.83
CA LYS A 942 -35.04 12.51 22.16
C LYS A 942 -34.38 11.12 22.08
N ALA A 943 -34.91 10.21 21.28
CA ALA A 943 -34.33 8.89 21.01
C ALA A 943 -33.02 9.00 20.21
N GLY A 944 -32.96 9.90 19.23
CA GLY A 944 -31.74 10.21 18.47
C GLY A 944 -30.62 10.78 19.35
N ASP A 945 -30.95 11.67 20.29
CA ASP A 945 -29.98 12.27 21.20
C ASP A 945 -29.48 11.26 22.26
N PHE A 946 -30.34 10.38 22.77
CA PHE A 946 -29.93 9.24 23.60
C PHE A 946 -29.01 8.27 22.84
N GLY A 947 -29.29 8.00 21.55
CA GLY A 947 -28.42 7.21 20.69
C GLY A 947 -27.01 7.79 20.54
N LYS A 948 -26.89 9.12 20.37
CA LYS A 948 -25.60 9.82 20.33
C LYS A 948 -24.85 9.78 21.67
N ALA A 949 -25.56 9.98 22.78
CA ALA A 949 -24.96 9.93 24.12
C ALA A 949 -24.40 8.54 24.44
N ARG A 950 -25.13 7.47 24.09
CA ARG A 950 -24.68 6.08 24.24
C ARG A 950 -23.47 5.78 23.35
N GLN A 951 -23.48 6.25 22.10
CA GLN A 951 -22.37 6.06 21.17
C GLN A 951 -21.09 6.77 21.65
N LYS A 952 -21.23 7.98 22.21
CA LYS A 952 -20.13 8.72 22.82
C LYS A 952 -19.55 7.98 24.04
N ALA A 953 -20.39 7.55 24.97
CA ALA A 953 -19.97 6.80 26.16
C ALA A 953 -19.28 5.47 25.79
N ALA A 954 -19.79 4.75 24.79
CA ALA A 954 -19.15 3.54 24.28
C ALA A 954 -17.76 3.81 23.68
N SER A 955 -17.60 4.91 22.94
CA SER A 955 -16.31 5.28 22.36
C SER A 955 -15.28 5.71 23.43
N GLU A 956 -15.70 6.41 24.47
CA GLU A 956 -14.84 6.83 25.58
C GLU A 956 -14.42 5.63 26.44
N PHE A 957 -15.33 4.69 26.67
CA PHE A 957 -15.03 3.42 27.35
C PHE A 957 -13.99 2.59 26.57
N GLN A 958 -14.18 2.42 25.26
CA GLN A 958 -13.24 1.68 24.40
C GLN A 958 -11.84 2.32 24.36
N LEU A 959 -11.76 3.66 24.35
CA LEU A 959 -10.48 4.36 24.42
C LEU A 959 -9.78 4.15 25.76
N THR A 960 -10.54 4.12 26.85
CA THR A 960 -10.03 3.90 28.21
C THR A 960 -9.55 2.46 28.39
N GLU A 961 -10.31 1.47 27.91
CA GLU A 961 -9.93 0.05 27.89
C GLU A 961 -8.63 -0.16 27.11
N ARG A 962 -8.54 0.43 25.91
CA ARG A 962 -7.34 0.37 25.07
C ARG A 962 -6.12 0.99 25.76
N GLN A 963 -6.28 2.12 26.43
CA GLN A 963 -5.19 2.79 27.15
C GLN A 963 -4.73 1.95 28.35
N ALA A 964 -5.67 1.35 29.09
CA ALA A 964 -5.33 0.49 30.23
C ALA A 964 -4.50 -0.73 29.81
N LEU A 965 -4.78 -1.33 28.65
CA LEU A 965 -3.99 -2.42 28.08
C LEU A 965 -2.59 -1.97 27.64
N ILE A 966 -2.45 -0.75 27.11
CA ILE A 966 -1.15 -0.16 26.77
C ILE A 966 -0.31 0.04 28.03
N ASP A 967 -0.91 0.61 29.08
CA ASP A 967 -0.22 0.87 30.35
C ASP A 967 0.19 -0.43 31.04
N PHE A 968 -0.65 -1.47 30.95
CA PHE A 968 -0.32 -2.82 31.41
C PHE A 968 0.88 -3.41 30.67
N ASN A 969 0.88 -3.36 29.34
CA ASN A 969 1.98 -3.87 28.52
C ASN A 969 3.30 -3.12 28.77
N LYS A 970 3.24 -1.80 28.98
CA LYS A 970 4.41 -0.99 29.37
C LYS A 970 5.00 -1.43 30.72
N ALA A 971 4.17 -1.80 31.68
CA ALA A 971 4.63 -2.30 32.98
C ALA A 971 5.15 -3.75 32.91
N LEU A 972 4.62 -4.54 31.98
CA LEU A 972 5.01 -5.93 31.75
C LEU A 972 6.38 -6.07 31.06
N GLU A 973 6.68 -5.18 30.10
CA GLU A 973 7.91 -5.19 29.30
C GLU A 973 9.22 -5.27 30.11
N PRO A 974 9.49 -4.41 31.11
CA PRO A 974 10.73 -4.49 31.88
C PRO A 974 10.82 -5.78 32.72
N VAL A 975 9.68 -6.30 33.19
CA VAL A 975 9.61 -7.57 33.93
C VAL A 975 9.94 -8.74 33.01
N LEU A 976 9.43 -8.74 31.78
CA LEU A 976 9.75 -9.73 30.77
C LEU A 976 11.23 -9.71 30.41
N LEU A 977 11.82 -8.54 30.17
CA LEU A 977 13.26 -8.40 29.89
C LEU A 977 14.13 -8.93 31.04
N GLN A 978 13.72 -8.70 32.29
CA GLN A 978 14.40 -9.26 33.45
C GLN A 978 14.29 -10.79 33.50
N VAL A 979 13.10 -11.35 33.25
CA VAL A 979 12.89 -12.81 33.23
C VAL A 979 13.66 -13.47 32.07
N VAL A 980 13.73 -12.83 30.90
CA VAL A 980 14.54 -13.28 29.75
C VAL A 980 16.01 -13.37 30.11
N SER A 981 16.54 -12.32 30.75
CA SER A 981 17.93 -12.27 31.20
C SER A 981 18.22 -13.33 32.26
N GLU A 982 17.36 -13.47 33.28
CA GLU A 982 17.51 -14.45 34.36
C GLU A 982 17.41 -15.91 33.87
N LYS A 983 16.60 -16.15 32.84
CA LYS A 983 16.44 -17.47 32.22
C LYS A 983 17.41 -17.71 31.08
N ASN A 984 18.26 -16.75 30.72
CA ASN A 984 19.15 -16.82 29.57
C ASN A 984 18.40 -17.26 28.28
N ALA A 985 17.15 -16.80 28.16
CA ALA A 985 16.26 -17.14 27.07
C ALA A 985 16.56 -16.23 25.87
N GLN A 986 16.47 -16.78 24.66
CA GLN A 986 16.75 -16.02 23.43
C GLN A 986 15.46 -15.56 22.75
N ILE A 987 14.33 -16.20 23.10
CA ILE A 987 13.03 -15.98 22.48
C ILE A 987 11.96 -16.06 23.59
N VAL A 988 11.10 -15.04 23.66
CA VAL A 988 9.85 -15.06 24.41
C VAL A 988 8.72 -15.20 23.40
N LEU A 989 7.88 -16.21 23.59
CA LEU A 989 6.68 -16.39 22.79
C LEU A 989 5.45 -16.31 23.68
N SER A 990 4.35 -15.79 23.16
CA SER A 990 3.06 -16.04 23.79
C SER A 990 2.78 -17.55 23.70
N LYS A 991 2.12 -18.10 24.72
CA LYS A 991 1.74 -19.52 24.74
C LYS A 991 0.81 -19.89 23.56
N SER A 992 0.05 -18.91 23.06
CA SER A 992 -0.78 -19.02 21.86
C SER A 992 0.00 -19.03 20.53
N ALA A 993 1.27 -18.62 20.53
CA ALA A 993 2.15 -18.62 19.36
C ALA A 993 3.07 -19.85 19.26
N LEU A 994 2.97 -20.81 20.18
CA LEU A 994 3.72 -22.05 20.12
C LEU A 994 3.20 -22.94 18.98
N ILE A 995 4.13 -23.39 18.13
CA ILE A 995 3.91 -24.43 17.14
C ILE A 995 4.30 -25.78 17.79
N TYR A 996 3.66 -26.88 17.40
CA TYR A 996 3.92 -28.22 17.93
C TYR A 996 5.43 -28.59 17.91
N GLY A 997 5.96 -29.10 19.02
CA GLY A 997 7.31 -29.69 19.11
C GLY A 997 8.43 -28.77 19.62
N VAL A 998 8.12 -27.56 20.10
CA VAL A 998 9.12 -26.68 20.74
C VAL A 998 9.11 -26.91 22.26
N ASP A 999 10.20 -27.47 22.80
CA ASP A 999 10.43 -27.53 24.25
C ASP A 999 10.50 -26.10 24.79
N SER A 1000 9.47 -25.69 25.52
CA SER A 1000 9.36 -24.35 26.09
C SER A 1000 9.06 -24.39 27.58
N VAL A 1001 9.56 -23.39 28.30
CA VAL A 1001 9.34 -23.25 29.75
C VAL A 1001 8.33 -22.14 29.98
N ASP A 1002 7.15 -22.49 30.50
CA ASP A 1002 6.13 -21.53 30.91
C ASP A 1002 6.60 -20.75 32.14
N VAL A 1003 6.86 -19.46 31.94
CA VAL A 1003 7.34 -18.55 32.99
C VAL A 1003 6.23 -17.62 33.51
N SER A 1004 4.97 -17.83 33.14
CA SER A 1004 3.86 -16.94 33.47
C SER A 1004 3.73 -16.69 34.97
N ALA A 1005 3.87 -17.72 35.81
CA ALA A 1005 3.82 -17.58 37.27
C ALA A 1005 4.99 -16.75 37.84
N LEU A 1006 6.19 -16.88 37.23
CA LEU A 1006 7.36 -16.09 37.61
C LEU A 1006 7.18 -14.61 37.23
N VAL A 1007 6.66 -14.37 36.02
CA VAL A 1007 6.32 -13.03 35.52
C VAL A 1007 5.25 -12.37 36.41
N ILE A 1008 4.18 -13.08 36.78
CA ILE A 1008 3.16 -12.58 37.73
C ILE A 1008 3.80 -12.21 39.07
N SER A 1009 4.62 -13.09 39.65
CA SER A 1009 5.24 -12.81 40.96
C SER A 1009 6.14 -11.57 40.95
N LYS A 1010 6.85 -11.32 39.85
CA LYS A 1010 7.74 -10.17 39.70
C LYS A 1010 6.95 -8.90 39.39
N LEU A 1011 5.96 -8.98 38.49
CA LEU A 1011 5.06 -7.87 38.19
C LEU A 1011 4.33 -7.39 39.44
N ASP A 1012 3.84 -8.31 40.27
CA ASP A 1012 3.19 -8.01 41.54
C ASP A 1012 4.14 -7.39 42.58
N ALA A 1013 5.44 -7.67 42.49
CA ALA A 1013 6.47 -7.12 43.37
C ALA A 1013 6.96 -5.73 42.92
N THR A 1014 7.03 -5.49 41.62
CA THR A 1014 7.53 -4.23 41.04
C THR A 1014 6.42 -3.19 40.86
N THR A 1015 5.23 -3.62 40.45
CA THR A 1015 4.13 -2.73 40.05
C THR A 1015 2.77 -3.32 40.45
N PRO A 1016 2.46 -3.45 41.76
CA PRO A 1016 1.23 -4.09 42.26
C PRO A 1016 -0.06 -3.32 41.91
N THR A 1017 0.05 -2.03 41.61
CA THR A 1017 -1.06 -1.14 41.23
C THR A 1017 -0.61 -0.31 40.05
N LEU A 1018 -1.41 -0.25 38.99
CA LEU A 1018 -1.13 0.62 37.85
C LEU A 1018 -1.86 1.93 38.08
N SER A 1019 -1.13 3.06 38.10
CA SER A 1019 -1.77 4.36 37.95
C SER A 1019 -2.24 4.45 36.50
N THR A 1020 -3.36 3.81 36.18
CA THR A 1020 -4.15 4.18 35.01
C THR A 1020 -4.35 5.68 35.13
N SER A 1021 -3.79 6.45 34.20
CA SER A 1021 -4.21 7.82 34.06
C SER A 1021 -5.68 7.77 33.66
N VAL A 1022 -6.57 7.87 34.65
CA VAL A 1022 -7.89 8.45 34.47
C VAL A 1022 -7.64 9.70 33.63
N PRO A 1023 -8.43 9.99 32.57
CA PRO A 1023 -8.27 11.24 31.88
C PRO A 1023 -8.25 12.35 32.93
N VAL A 1024 -7.10 13.01 33.05
CA VAL A 1024 -6.94 14.20 33.89
C VAL A 1024 -8.11 15.10 33.50
N ASP A 1025 -8.84 15.62 34.49
CA ASP A 1025 -9.86 16.66 34.32
C ASP A 1025 -9.38 17.59 33.20
N VAL A 1026 -10.07 17.55 32.05
CA VAL A 1026 -9.64 18.23 30.81
C VAL A 1026 -9.87 19.74 30.91
N ARG A 1027 -9.76 20.30 32.11
CA ARG A 1027 -9.63 21.73 32.33
C ARG A 1027 -8.16 22.08 32.24
N PHE A 1028 -7.85 22.86 31.22
CA PHE A 1028 -6.52 23.32 30.85
C PHE A 1028 -5.77 24.09 31.97
N PHE A 1029 -6.47 24.47 33.04
CA PHE A 1029 -5.94 25.22 34.17
C PHE A 1029 -6.64 24.75 35.46
N ALA A 1030 -5.92 24.70 36.58
CA ALA A 1030 -6.53 24.50 37.90
C ALA A 1030 -7.46 25.69 38.22
N PRO A 1031 -8.77 25.48 38.44
CA PRO A 1031 -9.70 26.56 38.78
C PRO A 1031 -9.34 27.15 40.14
N LEU A 1032 -9.23 28.48 40.23
CA LEU A 1032 -8.91 29.18 41.49
C LEU A 1032 -10.12 29.42 42.39
N GLY A 1033 -11.32 29.04 41.94
CA GLY A 1033 -12.60 29.29 42.58
C GLY A 1033 -13.68 29.55 41.53
N SER A 1034 -14.80 30.13 41.96
CA SER A 1034 -15.88 30.60 41.10
C SER A 1034 -15.95 32.14 41.13
N LEU A 1035 -16.55 32.75 40.11
CA LEU A 1035 -16.73 34.19 39.99
C LEU A 1035 -18.17 34.47 39.58
N SER A 1036 -18.92 35.24 40.37
CA SER A 1036 -20.29 35.58 39.98
C SER A 1036 -20.34 36.56 38.80
N LEU A 1037 -21.34 36.39 37.94
CA LEU A 1037 -21.54 37.21 36.75
C LEU A 1037 -21.75 38.70 37.10
N GLY A 1038 -22.44 38.98 38.22
CA GLY A 1038 -22.64 40.32 38.77
C GLY A 1038 -21.34 41.00 39.25
N GLU A 1039 -20.44 40.25 39.90
CA GLU A 1039 -19.13 40.78 40.30
C GLU A 1039 -18.26 41.13 39.08
N LEU A 1040 -18.31 40.30 38.05
CA LEU A 1040 -17.58 40.53 36.80
C LEU A 1040 -18.10 41.79 36.07
N ALA A 1041 -19.42 41.98 35.99
CA ALA A 1041 -20.02 43.15 35.36
C ALA A 1041 -19.69 44.46 36.10
N LYS A 1042 -19.75 44.44 37.45
CA LYS A 1042 -19.37 45.59 38.30
C LYS A 1042 -17.90 45.95 38.15
N GLN A 1043 -17.01 44.97 38.08
CA GLN A 1043 -15.55 45.20 37.96
C GLN A 1043 -15.13 45.72 36.58
N THR A 1044 -15.83 45.32 35.52
CA THR A 1044 -15.54 45.77 34.15
C THR A 1044 -16.36 46.98 33.72
N GLY A 1045 -17.28 47.47 34.58
CA GLY A 1045 -18.17 48.59 34.30
C GLY A 1045 -19.11 48.33 33.11
N SER A 1046 -19.48 47.07 32.88
CA SER A 1046 -20.28 46.63 31.73
C SER A 1046 -21.72 46.33 32.14
N GLY A 1047 -22.67 46.48 31.21
CA GLY A 1047 -24.10 46.26 31.49
C GLY A 1047 -24.42 44.78 31.55
N LEU A 1048 -25.15 44.33 32.57
CA LEU A 1048 -25.53 42.94 32.78
C LEU A 1048 -27.03 42.74 32.56
N PHE A 1049 -27.39 41.67 31.86
CA PHE A 1049 -28.77 41.25 31.61
C PHE A 1049 -28.90 39.75 31.93
N GLY A 1050 -29.68 39.41 32.95
CA GLY A 1050 -29.84 38.04 33.45
C GLY A 1050 -29.48 37.93 34.93
N ASP A 1051 -29.23 36.71 35.41
CA ASP A 1051 -28.98 36.42 36.82
C ASP A 1051 -27.59 36.91 37.29
N GLU A 1052 -27.55 37.82 38.26
CA GLU A 1052 -26.31 38.39 38.79
C GLU A 1052 -25.54 37.41 39.71
N ASP A 1053 -26.24 36.46 40.32
CA ASP A 1053 -25.67 35.51 41.27
C ASP A 1053 -25.14 34.24 40.58
N LEU A 1054 -25.22 34.19 39.24
CA LEU A 1054 -24.74 33.07 38.44
C LEU A 1054 -23.22 32.91 38.59
N GLU A 1055 -22.81 31.82 39.23
CA GLU A 1055 -21.41 31.47 39.46
C GLU A 1055 -20.76 30.91 38.18
N LEU A 1056 -19.75 31.62 37.69
CA LEU A 1056 -18.92 31.19 36.58
C LEU A 1056 -17.75 30.37 37.13
N THR A 1057 -17.50 29.22 36.51
CA THR A 1057 -16.43 28.29 36.89
C THR A 1057 -15.45 28.04 35.74
N GLY A 1058 -15.75 28.54 34.55
CA GLY A 1058 -14.91 28.38 33.36
C GLY A 1058 -15.12 29.46 32.30
N ILE A 1059 -14.33 29.36 31.23
CA ILE A 1059 -14.41 30.25 30.06
C ILE A 1059 -14.36 29.41 28.79
N SER A 1060 -15.11 29.81 27.75
CA SER A 1060 -15.16 29.09 26.48
C SER A 1060 -15.35 30.03 25.28
N SER A 1061 -15.38 29.47 24.07
CA SER A 1061 -16.00 30.15 22.91
C SER A 1061 -17.52 29.96 22.97
N ALA A 1062 -18.27 30.82 22.26
CA ALA A 1062 -19.73 30.73 22.21
C ALA A 1062 -20.23 29.39 21.61
N ALA A 1063 -19.51 28.79 20.65
CA ALA A 1063 -19.90 27.54 19.98
C ALA A 1063 -19.62 26.26 20.80
N ASN A 1064 -18.69 26.33 21.76
CA ASN A 1064 -18.25 25.16 22.54
C ASN A 1064 -18.59 25.29 24.03
N GLY A 1065 -19.42 26.25 24.41
CA GLY A 1065 -19.71 26.54 25.81
C GLY A 1065 -20.50 25.46 26.51
N ARG A 1066 -20.18 25.26 27.79
CA ARG A 1066 -20.86 24.32 28.69
C ARG A 1066 -21.47 25.07 29.87
N ARG A 1067 -22.24 24.36 30.68
CA ARG A 1067 -22.74 24.91 31.95
C ARG A 1067 -21.58 25.26 32.86
N GLY A 1068 -21.60 26.47 33.41
CA GLY A 1068 -20.54 27.08 34.21
C GLY A 1068 -19.58 27.98 33.41
N ASP A 1069 -19.61 27.95 32.08
CA ASP A 1069 -18.69 28.71 31.25
C ASP A 1069 -19.21 30.10 30.86
N LEU A 1070 -18.29 31.06 30.80
CA LEU A 1070 -18.49 32.35 30.16
C LEU A 1070 -17.91 32.35 28.74
N GLY A 1071 -18.78 32.55 27.74
CA GLY A 1071 -18.38 32.74 26.35
C GLY A 1071 -18.26 34.19 25.94
N PHE A 1072 -17.73 34.47 24.74
CA PHE A 1072 -17.78 35.81 24.16
C PHE A 1072 -18.08 35.80 22.66
N LEU A 1073 -18.71 36.88 22.19
CA LEU A 1073 -18.92 37.19 20.77
C LEU A 1073 -18.45 38.61 20.50
N ASP A 1074 -17.37 38.73 19.72
CA ASP A 1074 -16.77 40.02 19.37
C ASP A 1074 -16.50 40.10 17.86
N GLY A 1075 -17.47 40.66 17.14
CA GLY A 1075 -17.49 40.86 15.70
C GLY A 1075 -18.59 41.84 15.28
N ASP A 1076 -18.67 42.17 13.99
CA ASP A 1076 -19.60 43.16 13.41
C ASP A 1076 -21.05 42.69 13.28
N GLY A 1077 -21.38 41.51 13.81
CA GLY A 1077 -22.70 40.89 13.74
C GLY A 1077 -22.94 39.97 12.55
N LYS A 1078 -22.03 39.92 11.56
CA LYS A 1078 -22.27 39.22 10.27
C LYS A 1078 -21.75 37.78 10.18
N SER A 1079 -20.87 37.35 11.08
CA SER A 1079 -20.30 35.99 11.06
C SER A 1079 -21.26 34.95 11.65
N ALA A 1080 -21.50 33.85 10.93
CA ALA A 1080 -22.42 32.76 11.33
C ALA A 1080 -21.83 31.83 12.41
N ILE A 1081 -21.33 32.40 13.51
CA ILE A 1081 -20.88 31.63 14.68
C ILE A 1081 -22.13 31.07 15.40
N GLU A 1082 -22.22 29.74 15.45
CA GLU A 1082 -23.23 29.00 16.20
C GLU A 1082 -23.00 29.15 17.71
N ILE A 1083 -24.07 29.33 18.49
CA ILE A 1083 -24.00 29.50 19.95
C ILE A 1083 -24.49 28.21 20.58
N ASN A 1084 -23.68 27.60 21.43
CA ASN A 1084 -24.06 26.41 22.15
C ASN A 1084 -25.13 26.76 23.20
N PRO A 1085 -26.31 26.11 23.17
CA PRO A 1085 -27.38 26.40 24.13
C PRO A 1085 -27.05 26.04 25.58
N ASP A 1086 -26.02 25.21 25.83
CA ASP A 1086 -25.63 24.81 27.18
C ASP A 1086 -24.69 25.82 27.88
N ILE A 1087 -24.29 26.92 27.22
CA ILE A 1087 -23.42 27.93 27.82
C ILE A 1087 -24.12 28.72 28.91
N SER A 1088 -23.44 28.96 30.04
CA SER A 1088 -24.06 29.63 31.19
C SER A 1088 -24.17 31.14 31.04
N ALA A 1089 -23.21 31.81 30.41
CA ALA A 1089 -23.32 33.24 30.13
C ALA A 1089 -22.49 33.67 28.92
N LEU A 1090 -22.86 34.81 28.31
CA LEU A 1090 -22.14 35.39 27.17
C LEU A 1090 -21.68 36.83 27.44
N VAL A 1091 -20.53 37.20 26.89
CA VAL A 1091 -20.15 38.61 26.75
C VAL A 1091 -20.27 39.02 25.29
N VAL A 1092 -21.06 40.05 25.00
CA VAL A 1092 -21.33 40.51 23.64
C VAL A 1092 -21.12 42.02 23.50
N ASN A 1093 -20.97 42.48 22.26
CA ASN A 1093 -21.15 43.89 21.91
C ASN A 1093 -22.61 44.16 21.49
N ASP A 1094 -22.98 45.43 21.38
CA ASP A 1094 -24.35 45.86 21.03
C ASP A 1094 -24.87 45.22 19.73
N ALA A 1095 -23.99 44.98 18.75
CA ALA A 1095 -24.35 44.41 17.46
C ALA A 1095 -24.75 42.92 17.50
N ASN A 1096 -24.38 42.19 18.56
CA ASN A 1096 -24.64 40.75 18.67
C ASN A 1096 -25.73 40.39 19.69
N VAL A 1097 -26.35 41.38 20.36
CA VAL A 1097 -27.40 41.13 21.36
C VAL A 1097 -28.59 40.36 20.77
N ALA A 1098 -29.03 40.73 19.57
CA ALA A 1098 -30.17 40.09 18.90
C ALA A 1098 -29.93 38.62 18.49
N ARG A 1099 -28.69 38.12 18.64
CA ARG A 1099 -28.32 36.75 18.29
C ARG A 1099 -28.29 35.82 19.49
N ILE A 1100 -28.41 36.34 20.69
CA ILE A 1100 -28.37 35.55 21.91
C ILE A 1100 -29.67 34.76 22.01
N PRO A 1101 -29.61 33.42 22.17
CA PRO A 1101 -30.80 32.62 22.43
C PRO A 1101 -31.52 33.06 23.71
N ASP A 1102 -32.85 33.03 23.69
CA ASP A 1102 -33.68 33.41 24.84
C ASP A 1102 -33.30 32.59 26.09
N GLY A 1103 -33.06 33.29 27.20
CA GLY A 1103 -32.79 32.66 28.51
C GLY A 1103 -31.32 32.53 28.90
N ILE A 1104 -30.36 32.91 28.05
CA ILE A 1104 -28.93 32.94 28.40
C ILE A 1104 -28.55 34.31 28.96
N PRO A 1105 -28.09 34.42 30.23
CA PRO A 1105 -27.56 35.68 30.78
C PRO A 1105 -26.38 36.22 29.99
N TYR A 1106 -26.27 37.54 29.84
CA TYR A 1106 -25.16 38.14 29.11
C TYR A 1106 -24.73 39.51 29.63
N ILE A 1107 -23.45 39.82 29.40
CA ILE A 1107 -22.84 41.13 29.63
C ILE A 1107 -22.68 41.84 28.30
N ILE A 1108 -23.27 43.03 28.18
CA ILE A 1108 -23.02 43.95 27.07
C ILE A 1108 -21.82 44.83 27.40
N SER A 1109 -20.80 44.78 26.55
CA SER A 1109 -19.63 45.64 26.65
C SER A 1109 -19.18 46.14 25.28
N LYS A 1110 -18.70 47.38 25.22
CA LYS A 1110 -17.99 47.90 24.04
C LYS A 1110 -16.67 47.20 23.79
N PHE A 1111 -16.16 46.46 24.78
CA PHE A 1111 -14.93 45.69 24.70
C PHE A 1111 -15.15 44.24 25.23
N PRO A 1112 -15.90 43.39 24.51
CA PRO A 1112 -16.27 42.05 25.03
C PRO A 1112 -15.07 41.17 25.38
N ARG A 1113 -14.00 41.24 24.58
CA ARG A 1113 -12.73 40.54 24.85
C ARG A 1113 -12.06 41.00 26.14
N HIS A 1114 -12.21 42.26 26.53
CA HIS A 1114 -11.65 42.77 27.78
C HIS A 1114 -12.35 42.17 29.00
N VAL A 1115 -13.68 42.05 28.94
CA VAL A 1115 -14.49 41.45 30.02
C VAL A 1115 -14.20 39.95 30.12
N HIS A 1116 -14.19 39.25 28.99
CA HIS A 1116 -13.86 37.82 28.92
C HIS A 1116 -12.44 37.54 29.43
N GLY A 1117 -11.45 38.34 29.03
CA GLY A 1117 -10.09 38.25 29.52
C GLY A 1117 -9.93 38.59 31.01
N THR A 1118 -10.77 39.47 31.55
CA THR A 1118 -10.78 39.79 33.00
C THR A 1118 -11.34 38.62 33.82
N ALA A 1119 -12.40 37.97 33.33
CA ALA A 1119 -12.92 36.74 33.93
C ALA A 1119 -11.86 35.62 33.91
N ALA A 1120 -11.18 35.47 32.76
CA ALA A 1120 -10.15 34.46 32.57
C ALA A 1120 -8.99 34.59 33.58
N VAL A 1121 -8.50 35.81 33.85
CA VAL A 1121 -7.41 36.03 34.82
C VAL A 1121 -7.84 35.83 36.28
N LYS A 1122 -9.14 35.94 36.57
CA LYS A 1122 -9.67 35.68 37.92
C LYS A 1122 -9.96 34.21 38.16
N LEU A 1123 -10.52 33.53 37.16
CA LEU A 1123 -10.80 32.10 37.19
C LEU A 1123 -9.50 31.29 37.10
N PHE A 1124 -8.45 31.83 36.46
CA PHE A 1124 -7.18 31.16 36.22
C PHE A 1124 -5.96 32.08 36.44
N ARG A 1125 -4.95 31.65 37.22
CA ARG A 1125 -3.63 32.33 37.27
C ARG A 1125 -2.64 31.61 36.36
N PRO A 1126 -1.95 32.33 35.45
CA PRO A 1126 -0.78 31.74 34.79
C PRO A 1126 0.32 31.51 35.84
N ARG A 1127 0.75 30.26 36.02
CA ARG A 1127 2.01 29.96 36.74
C ARG A 1127 3.18 30.36 35.84
N HIS A 1128 4.13 31.13 36.37
CA HIS A 1128 5.43 31.29 35.71
C HIS A 1128 6.14 29.93 35.81
N LEU A 1129 6.29 29.25 34.68
CA LEU A 1129 7.01 27.99 34.59
C LEU A 1129 8.39 28.31 34.03
N ASP A 1130 9.41 28.28 34.89
CA ASP A 1130 10.81 28.41 34.47
C ASP A 1130 11.25 27.07 33.87
N TRP A 1131 10.90 26.86 32.60
CA TRP A 1131 11.31 25.69 31.82
C TRP A 1131 12.13 26.14 30.61
N HIS A 1132 13.42 25.82 30.63
CA HIS A 1132 14.41 26.29 29.64
C HIS A 1132 14.74 25.26 28.54
N GLY A 1133 13.94 24.19 28.41
CA GLY A 1133 14.08 23.23 27.31
C GLY A 1133 15.38 22.41 27.34
N GLU A 1134 15.90 22.07 28.53
CA GLU A 1134 17.21 21.42 28.71
C GLU A 1134 17.26 19.95 28.23
N SER A 1135 16.17 19.38 27.70
CA SER A 1135 16.15 18.05 27.08
C SER A 1135 15.08 17.94 26.01
N ALA A 1136 15.34 17.05 25.03
CA ALA A 1136 14.45 16.70 23.93
C ALA A 1136 13.06 16.25 24.40
N ILE A 1137 12.13 16.19 23.43
CA ILE A 1137 10.72 15.73 23.53
C ILE A 1137 10.50 14.75 24.69
N SER A 1138 9.66 15.15 25.64
CA SER A 1138 9.33 14.32 26.80
C SER A 1138 8.65 13.01 26.37
N PRO A 1139 9.00 11.85 26.97
CA PRO A 1139 8.32 10.57 26.72
C PRO A 1139 6.82 10.58 27.03
N ASP A 1140 6.39 11.50 27.90
CA ASP A 1140 4.99 11.67 28.31
C ASP A 1140 4.22 12.66 27.42
N ALA A 1141 4.85 13.20 26.36
CA ALA A 1141 4.17 14.03 25.38
C ALA A 1141 3.54 13.15 24.29
N THR A 1142 2.26 13.38 24.00
CA THR A 1142 1.53 12.66 22.95
C THR A 1142 1.71 13.41 21.64
N VAL A 1143 2.66 12.96 20.83
CA VAL A 1143 2.95 13.55 19.52
C VAL A 1143 2.48 12.60 18.43
N ASP A 1144 1.55 13.04 17.58
CA ASP A 1144 1.14 12.25 16.42
C ASP A 1144 2.32 11.98 15.47
N GLU A 1145 2.41 10.77 14.91
CA GLU A 1145 3.55 10.33 14.09
C GLU A 1145 3.82 11.22 12.86
N SER A 1146 2.81 11.97 12.39
CA SER A 1146 2.95 12.87 11.24
C SER A 1146 3.46 14.28 11.60
N VAL A 1147 3.68 14.57 12.88
CA VAL A 1147 4.21 15.84 13.36
C VAL A 1147 5.68 15.97 13.00
N ARG A 1148 6.04 17.10 12.38
CA ARG A 1148 7.43 17.39 11.99
C ARG A 1148 8.06 18.35 13.00
N ILE A 1149 9.12 17.91 13.65
CA ILE A 1149 9.79 18.66 14.71
C ILE A 1149 11.20 19.02 14.24
N ALA A 1150 11.49 20.31 14.17
CA ALA A 1150 12.80 20.81 13.75
C ALA A 1150 13.82 20.76 14.91
N PRO A 1151 15.13 20.70 14.60
CA PRO A 1151 16.18 20.56 15.61
C PRO A 1151 16.13 21.62 16.72
N GLY A 1152 16.40 21.18 17.96
CA GLY A 1152 16.43 22.05 19.14
C GLY A 1152 15.05 22.43 19.71
N ALA A 1153 13.95 22.02 19.07
CA ALA A 1153 12.62 22.18 19.67
C ALA A 1153 12.45 21.27 20.89
N ALA A 1154 11.82 21.80 21.93
CA ALA A 1154 11.59 21.11 23.20
C ALA A 1154 10.09 20.97 23.45
N ILE A 1155 9.64 19.77 23.80
CA ILE A 1155 8.23 19.48 24.10
C ILE A 1155 8.17 18.85 25.49
N ALA A 1156 7.48 19.50 26.40
CA ALA A 1156 7.44 19.11 27.80
C ALA A 1156 6.38 18.03 28.08
N PRO A 1157 6.43 17.34 29.24
CA PRO A 1157 5.51 16.26 29.60
C PRO A 1157 4.02 16.63 29.49
N GLY A 1158 3.19 15.69 29.03
CA GLY A 1158 1.74 15.83 28.93
C GLY A 1158 1.27 16.76 27.81
N ALA A 1159 2.17 17.30 26.98
CA ALA A 1159 1.78 18.06 25.81
C ALA A 1159 1.21 17.14 24.71
N VAL A 1160 0.15 17.56 24.01
CA VAL A 1160 -0.50 16.80 22.93
C VAL A 1160 -0.39 17.57 21.62
N ILE A 1161 0.12 16.94 20.56
CA ILE A 1161 0.28 17.59 19.25
C ILE A 1161 -0.40 16.76 18.18
N GLY A 1162 -1.39 17.37 17.53
CA GLY A 1162 -2.22 16.77 16.50
C GLY A 1162 -1.51 16.63 15.15
N ALA A 1163 -1.99 15.66 14.38
CA ALA A 1163 -1.45 15.26 13.08
C ALA A 1163 -1.17 16.43 12.10
N GLY A 1164 -0.09 16.31 11.33
CA GLY A 1164 0.30 17.25 10.27
C GLY A 1164 0.90 18.57 10.77
N THR A 1165 1.06 18.75 12.08
CA THR A 1165 1.61 19.96 12.69
C THR A 1165 3.13 20.04 12.52
N PHE A 1166 3.66 21.23 12.27
CA PHE A 1166 5.10 21.51 12.20
C PHE A 1166 5.53 22.35 13.40
N ILE A 1167 6.60 21.93 14.09
CA ILE A 1167 7.24 22.65 15.18
C ILE A 1167 8.63 23.12 14.74
N GLY A 1168 8.82 24.44 14.67
CA GLY A 1168 10.04 25.09 14.22
C GLY A 1168 11.20 24.97 15.20
N ALA A 1169 12.42 25.22 14.71
CA ALA A 1169 13.65 25.01 15.48
C ALA A 1169 13.66 25.86 16.75
N ASN A 1170 14.14 25.29 17.87
CA ASN A 1170 14.18 25.94 19.19
C ASN A 1170 12.81 26.41 19.73
N ALA A 1171 11.69 25.96 19.17
CA ALA A 1171 10.39 26.23 19.76
C ALA A 1171 10.21 25.41 21.05
N VAL A 1172 9.54 25.99 22.03
CA VAL A 1172 9.38 25.44 23.38
C VAL A 1172 7.89 25.25 23.65
N ILE A 1173 7.45 24.00 23.74
CA ILE A 1173 6.08 23.62 24.08
C ILE A 1173 6.06 23.16 25.53
N GLY A 1174 5.41 23.95 26.39
CA GLY A 1174 5.34 23.75 27.83
C GLY A 1174 4.44 22.59 28.26
N PRO A 1175 4.50 22.17 29.54
CA PRO A 1175 3.78 21.00 30.02
C PRO A 1175 2.26 21.13 29.84
N GLY A 1176 1.60 20.05 29.42
CA GLY A 1176 0.13 20.00 29.28
C GLY A 1176 -0.46 20.81 28.11
N VAL A 1177 0.37 21.42 27.25
CA VAL A 1177 -0.09 22.20 26.09
C VAL A 1177 -0.69 21.29 25.01
N GLN A 1178 -1.78 21.72 24.37
CA GLN A 1178 -2.46 20.96 23.32
C GLN A 1178 -2.47 21.79 22.04
N ILE A 1179 -1.98 21.18 20.97
CA ILE A 1179 -1.92 21.77 19.64
C ILE A 1179 -2.72 20.88 18.69
N GLY A 1180 -3.67 21.48 17.99
CA GLY A 1180 -4.49 20.83 16.99
C GLY A 1180 -3.71 20.39 15.75
N ARG A 1181 -4.45 19.91 14.76
CA ARG A 1181 -3.92 19.36 13.50
C ARG A 1181 -3.48 20.45 12.53
N ASN A 1182 -2.51 20.14 11.66
CA ASN A 1182 -2.02 21.00 10.57
C ASN A 1182 -1.57 22.41 11.02
N CYS A 1183 -1.07 22.53 12.25
CA CYS A 1183 -0.56 23.80 12.77
C CYS A 1183 0.89 24.04 12.34
N VAL A 1184 1.32 25.30 12.40
CA VAL A 1184 2.73 25.67 12.15
C VAL A 1184 3.20 26.54 13.31
N ILE A 1185 4.07 26.00 14.14
CA ILE A 1185 4.70 26.72 15.25
C ILE A 1185 6.06 27.22 14.75
N GLY A 1186 6.23 28.53 14.65
CA GLY A 1186 7.44 29.14 14.13
C GLY A 1186 8.67 28.88 15.02
N PRO A 1187 9.89 28.94 14.46
CA PRO A 1187 11.13 28.82 15.22
C PRO A 1187 11.20 29.76 16.44
N ALA A 1188 11.76 29.29 17.55
CA ALA A 1188 11.91 30.02 18.82
C ALA A 1188 10.59 30.52 19.45
N ALA A 1189 9.43 30.03 19.02
CA ALA A 1189 8.16 30.32 19.67
C ALA A 1189 8.05 29.56 21.01
N THR A 1190 7.53 30.20 22.05
CA THR A 1190 7.22 29.57 23.34
C THR A 1190 5.72 29.46 23.51
N VAL A 1191 5.22 28.29 23.89
CA VAL A 1191 3.79 28.05 24.14
C VAL A 1191 3.68 27.37 25.48
N PHE A 1192 3.12 28.04 26.47
CA PHE A 1192 2.85 27.50 27.80
C PHE A 1192 1.38 27.67 28.11
N CYS A 1193 0.79 26.75 28.90
CA CYS A 1193 -0.57 26.89 29.43
C CYS A 1193 -1.60 27.39 28.40
N ALA A 1194 -1.60 26.84 27.17
CA ALA A 1194 -2.47 27.28 26.08
C ALA A 1194 -2.99 26.14 25.21
N LEU A 1195 -4.22 26.29 24.71
CA LEU A 1195 -4.83 25.41 23.71
C LEU A 1195 -4.80 26.08 22.32
N ILE A 1196 -4.15 25.42 21.37
CA ILE A 1196 -4.03 25.85 19.98
C ILE A 1196 -4.95 24.97 19.13
N GLY A 1197 -5.96 25.56 18.49
CA GLY A 1197 -6.88 24.81 17.62
C GLY A 1197 -6.24 24.34 16.30
N ASP A 1198 -6.99 23.64 15.46
CA ASP A 1198 -6.52 23.14 14.16
C ASP A 1198 -6.19 24.29 13.18
N HIS A 1199 -5.22 24.08 12.28
CA HIS A 1199 -4.78 24.98 11.20
C HIS A 1199 -4.24 26.36 11.66
N VAL A 1200 -3.73 26.45 12.89
CA VAL A 1200 -3.17 27.69 13.44
C VAL A 1200 -1.70 27.83 13.06
N ARG A 1201 -1.29 29.02 12.60
CA ARG A 1201 0.12 29.36 12.34
C ARG A 1201 0.60 30.42 13.34
N LEU A 1202 1.51 30.03 14.22
CA LEU A 1202 2.30 30.92 15.07
C LEU A 1202 3.60 31.27 14.33
N LEU A 1203 3.93 32.55 14.25
CA LEU A 1203 5.19 32.98 13.64
C LEU A 1203 6.38 32.80 14.59
N SER A 1204 7.58 32.92 14.05
CA SER A 1204 8.83 32.76 14.81
C SER A 1204 8.88 33.72 16.00
N GLY A 1205 9.32 33.25 17.17
CA GLY A 1205 9.47 34.06 18.39
C GLY A 1205 8.17 34.38 19.13
N ALA A 1206 7.01 33.87 18.68
CA ALA A 1206 5.73 34.09 19.35
C ALA A 1206 5.72 33.47 20.76
N ARG A 1207 5.24 34.21 21.77
CA ARG A 1207 5.08 33.72 23.16
C ARG A 1207 3.61 33.65 23.55
N ILE A 1208 3.09 32.45 23.76
CA ILE A 1208 1.68 32.19 24.05
C ILE A 1208 1.55 31.60 25.46
N GLY A 1209 0.61 32.14 26.25
CA GLY A 1209 0.34 31.78 27.64
C GLY A 1209 1.42 32.14 28.69
N GLU A 1210 2.39 32.98 28.31
CA GLU A 1210 3.30 33.68 29.23
C GLU A 1210 2.84 35.13 29.54
N ALA A 1211 3.33 35.71 30.64
CA ALA A 1211 3.07 37.09 30.99
C ALA A 1211 3.86 38.05 30.07
N GLY A 1212 3.17 38.84 29.24
CA GLY A 1212 3.81 40.00 28.57
C GLY A 1212 3.29 40.49 27.23
N PHE A 1213 2.45 39.76 26.47
CA PHE A 1213 2.27 40.12 25.04
C PHE A 1213 0.85 40.10 24.43
N GLY A 1214 -0.23 39.93 25.20
CA GLY A 1214 -1.59 40.25 24.73
C GLY A 1214 -1.99 41.67 25.07
N VAL A 1215 -1.94 42.63 24.14
CA VAL A 1215 -2.38 44.00 24.40
C VAL A 1215 -3.85 44.16 23.98
N MET A 1216 -4.76 44.25 24.94
CA MET A 1216 -6.18 44.49 24.65
C MET A 1216 -6.60 45.92 25.03
N PRO A 1217 -7.34 46.64 24.18
CA PRO A 1217 -7.89 47.94 24.52
C PRO A 1217 -8.98 47.78 25.58
N GLY A 1218 -8.89 48.55 26.66
CA GLY A 1218 -9.91 48.67 27.69
C GLY A 1218 -10.26 50.14 27.97
N PRO A 1219 -11.26 50.39 28.81
CA PRO A 1219 -11.76 51.74 29.09
C PRO A 1219 -10.72 52.71 29.67
N ALA A 1220 -9.62 52.21 30.26
CA ALA A 1220 -8.50 53.00 30.81
C ALA A 1220 -7.21 52.95 29.96
N GLY A 1221 -7.26 52.44 28.73
CA GLY A 1221 -6.11 52.28 27.84
C GLY A 1221 -5.78 50.82 27.51
N ARG A 1222 -4.63 50.60 26.86
CA ARG A 1222 -4.13 49.27 26.46
C ARG A 1222 -3.60 48.51 27.68
N ARG A 1223 -4.17 47.34 27.98
CA ARG A 1223 -3.79 46.49 29.12
C ARG A 1223 -3.18 45.18 28.63
N MET A 1224 -2.09 44.75 29.25
CA MET A 1224 -1.43 43.47 28.94
C MET A 1224 -2.15 42.33 29.67
N LEU A 1225 -2.57 41.31 28.91
CA LEU A 1225 -3.19 40.07 29.39
C LEU A 1225 -2.51 38.86 28.73
N PRO A 1226 -2.42 37.70 29.42
CA PRO A 1226 -1.92 36.46 28.82
C PRO A 1226 -2.91 35.92 27.78
N ILE A 1227 -2.41 35.51 26.60
CA ILE A 1227 -3.22 34.85 25.56
C ILE A 1227 -3.25 33.35 25.88
N MET A 1228 -4.40 32.83 26.32
CA MET A 1228 -4.56 31.47 26.84
C MET A 1228 -5.21 30.48 25.85
N ALA A 1229 -5.78 30.95 24.73
CA ALA A 1229 -6.31 30.09 23.67
C ALA A 1229 -6.31 30.82 22.32
N ALA A 1230 -6.12 30.07 21.22
CA ALA A 1230 -6.16 30.61 19.86
C ALA A 1230 -6.94 29.69 18.90
N SER A 1231 -7.90 30.27 18.18
CA SER A 1231 -8.68 29.59 17.13
C SER A 1231 -8.58 30.35 15.80
N SER A 1232 -8.23 29.64 14.72
CA SER A 1232 -8.25 30.09 13.31
C SER A 1232 -7.69 31.49 13.00
N CYS A 1233 -6.67 31.96 13.73
CA CYS A 1233 -6.13 33.31 13.57
C CYS A 1233 -4.61 33.29 13.34
N ARG A 1234 -4.11 34.16 12.45
CA ARG A 1234 -2.68 34.36 12.17
C ARG A 1234 -2.14 35.41 13.15
N ILE A 1235 -1.32 35.00 14.11
CA ILE A 1235 -0.77 35.94 15.11
C ILE A 1235 0.57 36.46 14.59
N THR A 1236 0.58 37.74 14.17
CA THR A 1236 1.79 38.50 13.79
C THR A 1236 2.32 39.32 14.96
N LEU A 1237 3.63 39.27 15.19
CA LEU A 1237 4.38 40.30 15.92
C LEU A 1237 5.22 41.09 14.89
N PRO A 1238 5.45 42.42 15.08
CA PRO A 1238 6.47 43.16 14.34
C PRO A 1238 7.89 42.74 14.69
#